data_AF-A0A383WDJ1-F1
#
_entry.id   AF-A0A383WDJ1-F1
#
_cell.length_a   1.000
_cell.length_b   1.000
_cell.length_c   1.000
_cell.angle_alpha   90.00
_cell.angle_beta   90.00
_cell.angle_gamma   90.00
#
_symmetry.space_group_name_H-M   'P 1'
#
loop_
_entity.id
_entity.type
_entity.pdbx_description
1 polymer ?
#
loop_
_entity_poly.entity_id
_entity_poly.type
_entity_poly.pdbx_seq_one_letter_code
_entity_poly.pdbx_strand_id
1 'polypeptide(L)'
;MARQTAYVRYKPDADNLTISLVLGGRQRNLNRPTDEPLEKPITRIRANLVPAKQDKRNKKKKLNPEEAAAGAAQQQQEQELFVGLFKDAAGTELIDAATPNGQAWPQAALLRVGSQVFDVLLNPPTVETLALPGFPMAGYPVLPVAALAFADQELCKWRWLRKMHSSGKGSSSSKDKAAAAAGDWEDTGCSSMCYTPTQQDIGYMLRVECTPAAAAAAGADVEQQLGVSQPSAAPVLAAAAVAPAEPQQQQQQQTLNPSSSSAASSPVVYGEPLTAETGPVQAGPEQPAARLRQLNPAVPLPEPWRFRVMSYNILADQYAGTSYAQQVLFNYCPTKLLDNNYRRQLVLEEVLRYQPDICCLQEVDDKVFAEFLQPHLALAGWAGHFTNKQGRVREGSALFWRTDKWACAAVQDVKLRDVFKLPLAERHAQFTPMLQRSPDLAEALQKVTTIAQMVLLLPRHSLQTPAAAAGSSKAEPNSSSSSSSSSSVAAGQPAPLLMINTHLFFHPYAPHIRSLHTAAILEEAAAALADWQQQAQAAAAAAAAAVEPNPSSSSSAVEPRVLGELAGLPPPTVLFCGDLNSDLNSGVPGVVEMLQTGRLAADHWDWQMGASFRWGKEEGEYAEESEQQQQQQQQEGQQQQQQEQQQQQQLPLADGHDFEPPSSSPLAAVGLHGMDVAVPFVLRSSDDLATPYTNYTSGYKALLDYVWYDPSRLHVTRQLPVPAEQLLASFIPSPNFPSDHLAVVYDLAFKPAVITHVITDPAAAAGVPGQQGVGIQQHDSATFTLLPASEDHVSDAVAALARGDVIALPTDTLYGLAAAADSAAAVQQLRAIKQRAPSAPFAVAVADVDDVQRYCVTEQLPAGLLRALLPGPVTVLLPLRPDAALAQGVLQPGSSSNGSDTAAAAAAAGAVVGVRVVPNEFVRGVCRQLGGGIALTSANRSGGESSLCVHDFRELWQYCGAVFDSGRIPVAGNAGSTVLDLTSLAQQQQQQGEGAAAVGFRVVRAGVAAESAVELLTKAFGLQLLQ
;
A
#
# COMPACT_ATOMS: atom_id res chain seq x y z
N MET A 1 -32.45 -15.49 -51.38
CA MET A 1 -31.51 -14.33 -51.30
C MET A 1 -30.79 -14.41 -49.97
N ALA A 2 -29.51 -14.07 -49.89
CA ALA A 2 -28.83 -13.95 -48.60
C ALA A 2 -29.56 -12.87 -47.76
N ARG A 3 -29.95 -13.21 -46.53
CA ARG A 3 -30.52 -12.25 -45.59
C ARG A 3 -29.41 -11.29 -45.16
N GLN A 4 -29.70 -10.00 -45.15
CA GLN A 4 -28.79 -8.99 -44.61
C GLN A 4 -29.08 -8.79 -43.13
N THR A 5 -28.28 -7.98 -42.45
CA THR A 5 -28.45 -7.71 -41.02
C THR A 5 -28.78 -6.25 -40.78
N ALA A 6 -29.75 -5.99 -39.90
CA ALA A 6 -30.02 -4.70 -39.32
C ALA A 6 -29.56 -4.71 -37.86
N TYR A 7 -28.56 -3.89 -37.53
CA TYR A 7 -28.00 -3.81 -36.19
C TYR A 7 -28.72 -2.76 -35.36
N VAL A 8 -29.11 -3.12 -34.14
CA VAL A 8 -29.80 -2.22 -33.21
C VAL A 8 -28.96 -2.06 -31.94
N ARG A 9 -28.76 -0.82 -31.51
CA ARG A 9 -28.14 -0.48 -30.22
C ARG A 9 -29.16 0.15 -29.30
N TYR A 10 -29.40 -0.48 -28.16
CA TYR A 10 -30.37 -0.02 -27.17
C TYR A 10 -29.94 -0.43 -25.75
N LYS A 11 -30.09 0.47 -24.80
CA LYS A 11 -30.00 0.16 -23.36
C LYS A 11 -31.35 0.54 -22.73
N PRO A 12 -31.86 -0.21 -21.72
CA PRO A 12 -33.17 0.04 -21.12
C PRO A 12 -33.44 1.50 -20.75
N ASP A 13 -32.42 2.21 -20.24
CA ASP A 13 -32.51 3.60 -19.77
C ASP A 13 -32.00 4.65 -20.76
N ALA A 14 -31.80 4.29 -22.03
CA ALA A 14 -31.32 5.24 -23.04
C ALA A 14 -32.46 6.11 -23.59
N ASP A 15 -32.21 7.43 -23.72
CA ASP A 15 -33.14 8.35 -24.38
C ASP A 15 -33.31 8.02 -25.87
N ASN A 16 -32.28 7.43 -26.49
CA ASN A 16 -32.27 7.08 -27.90
C ASN A 16 -31.72 5.67 -28.16
N LEU A 17 -32.15 5.07 -29.27
CA LEU A 17 -31.57 3.87 -29.86
C LEU A 17 -31.00 4.15 -31.25
N THR A 18 -30.02 3.34 -31.67
CA THR A 18 -29.42 3.44 -33.01
C THR A 18 -29.75 2.22 -33.86
N ILE A 19 -30.15 2.43 -35.10
CA ILE A 19 -30.42 1.38 -36.09
C ILE A 19 -29.46 1.55 -37.27
N SER A 20 -28.72 0.49 -37.62
CA SER A 20 -27.74 0.50 -38.69
C SER A 20 -28.00 -0.61 -39.71
N LEU A 21 -28.15 -0.27 -40.99
CA LEU A 21 -28.37 -1.25 -42.07
C LEU A 21 -27.89 -0.73 -43.43
N VAL A 22 -27.59 -1.64 -44.36
CA VAL A 22 -27.26 -1.31 -45.75
C VAL A 22 -28.56 -1.27 -46.57
N LEU A 23 -28.93 -0.09 -47.07
CA LEU A 23 -30.09 0.06 -47.96
C LEU A 23 -29.64 0.64 -49.30
N GLY A 24 -29.90 -0.10 -50.38
CA GLY A 24 -29.51 0.32 -51.74
C GLY A 24 -28.00 0.47 -51.92
N GLY A 25 -27.21 -0.39 -51.26
CA GLY A 25 -25.75 -0.37 -51.30
C GLY A 25 -25.08 0.74 -50.47
N ARG A 26 -25.85 1.49 -49.66
CA ARG A 26 -25.32 2.52 -48.75
C ARG A 26 -25.64 2.20 -47.30
N GLN A 27 -24.66 2.36 -46.42
CA GLN A 27 -24.86 2.28 -44.97
C GLN A 27 -25.79 3.40 -44.50
N ARG A 28 -26.80 3.06 -43.71
CA ARG A 28 -27.75 3.99 -43.10
C ARG A 28 -27.71 3.81 -41.59
N ASN A 29 -27.53 4.92 -40.87
CA ASN A 29 -27.59 4.98 -39.42
C ASN A 29 -28.75 5.90 -39.03
N LEU A 30 -29.67 5.40 -38.21
CA LEU A 30 -30.78 6.18 -37.66
C LEU A 30 -30.61 6.24 -36.14
N ASN A 31 -30.53 7.44 -35.58
CA ASN A 31 -30.60 7.68 -34.14
C ASN A 31 -32.02 8.17 -33.81
N ARG A 32 -32.74 7.45 -32.93
CA ARG A 32 -34.18 7.63 -32.71
C ARG A 32 -34.52 7.62 -31.22
N PRO A 33 -35.39 8.52 -30.75
CA PRO A 33 -35.87 8.47 -29.37
C PRO A 33 -36.54 7.12 -29.05
N THR A 34 -36.42 6.68 -27.80
CA THR A 34 -36.98 5.39 -27.36
C THR A 34 -38.47 5.48 -27.04
N ASP A 35 -38.96 6.68 -26.72
CA ASP A 35 -40.36 6.99 -26.41
C ASP A 35 -41.22 7.26 -27.66
N GLU A 36 -40.61 7.57 -28.80
CA GLU A 36 -41.37 7.81 -30.03
C GLU A 36 -41.95 6.50 -30.63
N PRO A 37 -43.10 6.59 -31.34
CA PRO A 37 -43.71 5.43 -31.98
C PRO A 37 -42.85 4.87 -33.12
N LEU A 38 -42.84 3.54 -33.28
CA LEU A 38 -42.19 2.79 -34.34
C LEU A 38 -42.56 3.28 -35.76
N GLU A 39 -43.76 3.83 -35.94
CA GLU A 39 -44.22 4.40 -37.21
C GLU A 39 -43.24 5.43 -37.79
N LYS A 40 -42.59 6.24 -36.95
CA LYS A 40 -41.70 7.30 -37.42
C LYS A 40 -40.41 6.78 -38.07
N PRO A 41 -39.63 5.86 -37.45
CA PRO A 41 -38.48 5.26 -38.12
C PRO A 41 -38.87 4.42 -39.32
N ILE A 42 -39.99 3.68 -39.27
CA ILE A 42 -40.52 2.95 -40.44
C ILE A 42 -40.76 3.91 -41.61
N THR A 43 -41.42 5.03 -41.35
CA THR A 43 -41.70 6.07 -42.36
C THR A 43 -40.39 6.67 -42.90
N ARG A 44 -39.38 6.88 -42.06
CA ARG A 44 -38.07 7.40 -42.49
C ARG A 44 -37.31 6.39 -43.35
N ILE A 45 -37.34 5.11 -43.01
CA ILE A 45 -36.75 4.03 -43.83
C ILE A 45 -37.46 3.97 -45.17
N ARG A 46 -38.80 4.03 -45.17
CA ARG A 46 -39.64 4.05 -46.37
C ARG A 46 -39.33 5.23 -47.29
N ALA A 47 -39.17 6.43 -46.73
CA ALA A 47 -38.82 7.63 -47.50
C ALA A 47 -37.45 7.53 -48.21
N ASN A 48 -36.54 6.68 -47.72
CA ASN A 48 -35.24 6.44 -48.37
C ASN A 48 -35.31 5.44 -49.54
N LEU A 49 -36.44 4.74 -49.73
CA LEU A 49 -36.67 3.82 -50.86
C LEU A 49 -37.21 4.54 -52.10
N VAL A 50 -37.74 5.75 -51.93
CA VAL A 50 -38.30 6.54 -53.04
C VAL A 50 -37.20 7.43 -53.60
N PRO A 51 -36.79 7.28 -54.87
CA PRO A 51 -35.86 8.22 -55.50
C PRO A 51 -36.48 9.62 -55.45
N ALA A 52 -35.71 10.62 -55.02
CA ALA A 52 -36.17 12.01 -54.96
C ALA A 52 -36.64 12.47 -56.35
N LYS A 53 -37.95 12.42 -56.61
CA LYS A 53 -38.55 13.06 -57.79
C LYS A 53 -38.53 14.56 -57.56
N GLN A 54 -37.90 15.27 -58.50
CA GLN A 54 -37.82 16.72 -58.57
C GLN A 54 -39.19 17.38 -58.38
N ASP A 55 -39.25 18.29 -57.43
CA ASP A 55 -40.32 19.25 -57.23
C ASP A 55 -40.57 20.08 -58.50
N LYS A 56 -41.78 19.96 -59.08
CA LYS A 56 -42.37 21.01 -59.92
C LYS A 56 -43.88 21.13 -59.69
N ARG A 57 -44.23 22.19 -58.96
CA ARG A 57 -45.41 23.09 -59.03
C ARG A 57 -46.60 22.68 -59.93
N ASN A 58 -47.78 22.86 -59.30
CA ASN A 58 -49.03 23.51 -59.77
C ASN A 58 -50.22 22.69 -60.30
N LYS A 59 -51.36 22.98 -59.63
CA LYS A 59 -52.75 23.19 -60.10
C LYS A 59 -53.69 22.00 -60.32
N LYS A 60 -54.74 22.00 -59.46
CA LYS A 60 -56.13 21.56 -59.66
C LYS A 60 -56.53 21.25 -61.12
N LYS A 61 -56.96 20.01 -61.40
CA LYS A 61 -58.12 19.74 -62.29
C LYS A 61 -58.66 18.30 -62.15
N LYS A 62 -59.98 18.23 -61.97
CA LYS A 62 -61.00 17.19 -62.27
C LYS A 62 -60.57 15.69 -62.40
N LEU A 63 -61.21 14.87 -61.57
CA LEU A 63 -61.27 13.40 -61.59
C LEU A 63 -61.87 12.84 -62.91
N ASN A 64 -61.33 11.72 -63.38
CA ASN A 64 -61.80 10.94 -64.53
C ASN A 64 -61.76 9.41 -64.21
N PRO A 65 -62.58 8.55 -64.85
CA PRO A 65 -62.85 7.17 -64.40
C PRO A 65 -61.79 6.08 -64.72
N GLU A 66 -60.51 6.43 -64.89
CA GLU A 66 -59.41 5.45 -65.15
C GLU A 66 -58.74 4.92 -63.85
N GLU A 67 -59.21 5.34 -62.68
CA GLU A 67 -58.57 5.07 -61.37
C GLU A 67 -58.65 3.59 -60.92
N ALA A 68 -59.44 2.73 -61.58
CA ALA A 68 -59.55 1.32 -61.23
C ALA A 68 -58.33 0.48 -61.68
N ALA A 69 -57.69 0.83 -62.80
CA ALA A 69 -56.45 0.16 -63.26
C ALA A 69 -55.19 0.79 -62.62
N ALA A 70 -55.24 2.08 -62.32
CA ALA A 70 -54.23 2.76 -61.51
C ALA A 70 -54.21 2.25 -60.07
N GLY A 71 -55.37 1.87 -59.50
CA GLY A 71 -55.47 1.25 -58.17
C GLY A 71 -54.76 -0.10 -58.05
N ALA A 72 -54.75 -0.93 -59.10
CA ALA A 72 -54.01 -2.19 -59.13
C ALA A 72 -52.50 -1.99 -59.30
N ALA A 73 -52.07 -0.99 -60.09
CA ALA A 73 -50.67 -0.58 -60.21
C ALA A 73 -50.16 0.14 -58.94
N GLN A 74 -51.01 0.92 -58.26
CA GLN A 74 -50.73 1.51 -56.94
C GLN A 74 -50.66 0.43 -55.86
N GLN A 75 -51.52 -0.59 -55.88
CA GLN A 75 -51.45 -1.71 -54.92
C GLN A 75 -50.20 -2.58 -55.14
N GLN A 76 -49.75 -2.78 -56.38
CA GLN A 76 -48.47 -3.45 -56.67
C GLN A 76 -47.26 -2.59 -56.27
N GLN A 77 -47.33 -1.26 -56.44
CA GLN A 77 -46.27 -0.33 -56.03
C GLN A 77 -46.23 -0.09 -54.51
N GLU A 78 -47.38 -0.18 -53.81
CA GLU A 78 -47.48 -0.15 -52.34
C GLU A 78 -46.96 -1.43 -51.68
N GLN A 79 -47.15 -2.59 -52.32
CA GLN A 79 -46.55 -3.87 -51.89
C GLN A 79 -45.02 -3.89 -52.07
N GLU A 80 -44.46 -3.18 -53.06
CA GLU A 80 -43.00 -2.97 -53.20
C GLU A 80 -42.40 -2.02 -52.15
N LEU A 81 -43.21 -1.18 -51.49
CA LEU A 81 -42.78 -0.17 -50.52
C LEU A 81 -43.10 -0.55 -49.07
N PHE A 82 -43.50 -1.78 -48.79
CA PHE A 82 -43.81 -2.21 -47.42
C PHE A 82 -42.57 -2.19 -46.53
N VAL A 83 -42.66 -1.52 -45.38
CA VAL A 83 -41.64 -1.56 -44.33
C VAL A 83 -42.32 -2.03 -43.05
N GLY A 84 -41.84 -3.13 -42.47
CA GLY A 84 -42.44 -3.74 -41.29
C GLY A 84 -41.41 -4.42 -40.42
N LEU A 85 -41.62 -4.34 -39.11
CA LEU A 85 -40.78 -4.94 -38.07
C LEU A 85 -41.55 -6.09 -37.42
N PHE A 86 -40.94 -7.27 -37.31
CA PHE A 86 -41.61 -8.49 -36.88
C PHE A 86 -40.91 -9.09 -35.67
N LYS A 87 -41.68 -9.73 -34.77
CA LYS A 87 -41.15 -10.42 -33.59
C LYS A 87 -40.48 -11.75 -33.92
N ASP A 88 -40.87 -12.37 -35.02
CA ASP A 88 -40.43 -13.71 -35.42
C ASP A 88 -39.59 -13.70 -36.71
N ALA A 89 -38.65 -14.63 -36.81
CA ALA A 89 -37.78 -14.77 -37.98
C ALA A 89 -38.52 -15.27 -39.24
N ALA A 90 -39.76 -15.75 -39.10
CA ALA A 90 -40.63 -16.14 -40.20
C ALA A 90 -41.43 -14.94 -40.79
N GLY A 91 -41.42 -13.78 -40.10
CA GLY A 91 -42.08 -12.56 -40.57
C GLY A 91 -43.61 -12.65 -40.55
N THR A 92 -44.17 -13.34 -39.55
CA THR A 92 -45.62 -13.54 -39.40
C THR A 92 -46.25 -12.64 -38.34
N GLU A 93 -45.50 -12.27 -37.29
CA GLU A 93 -46.00 -11.46 -36.18
C GLU A 93 -45.49 -10.01 -36.28
N LEU A 94 -46.28 -9.15 -36.94
CA LEU A 94 -45.95 -7.73 -37.12
C LEU A 94 -46.09 -6.95 -35.80
N ILE A 95 -45.08 -6.15 -35.45
CA ILE A 95 -45.11 -5.25 -34.30
C ILE A 95 -45.97 -4.03 -34.62
N ASP A 96 -46.87 -3.65 -33.70
CA ASP A 96 -47.75 -2.49 -33.86
C ASP A 96 -46.95 -1.20 -34.03
N ALA A 97 -47.31 -0.40 -35.03
CA ALA A 97 -46.64 0.86 -35.38
C ALA A 97 -46.74 1.92 -34.27
N ALA A 98 -47.72 1.82 -33.38
CA ALA A 98 -47.85 2.68 -32.21
C ALA A 98 -46.90 2.30 -31.06
N THR A 99 -46.28 1.11 -31.11
CA THR A 99 -45.35 0.64 -30.07
C THR A 99 -44.15 1.59 -29.97
N PRO A 100 -43.76 2.05 -28.76
CA PRO A 100 -42.55 2.85 -28.59
C PRO A 100 -41.31 2.10 -29.06
N ASN A 101 -40.37 2.81 -29.68
CA ASN A 101 -39.13 2.23 -30.19
C ASN A 101 -38.35 1.41 -29.17
N GLY A 102 -38.28 1.87 -27.92
CA GLY A 102 -37.60 1.17 -26.82
C GLY A 102 -38.24 -0.18 -26.45
N GLN A 103 -39.47 -0.44 -26.88
CA GLN A 103 -40.14 -1.74 -26.75
C GLN A 103 -40.17 -2.51 -28.07
N ALA A 104 -40.30 -1.81 -29.20
CA ALA A 104 -40.46 -2.41 -30.52
C ALA A 104 -39.18 -3.12 -31.01
N TRP A 105 -38.04 -2.44 -30.96
CA TRP A 105 -36.80 -2.98 -31.52
C TRP A 105 -36.17 -4.11 -30.69
N PRO A 106 -36.23 -4.09 -29.34
CA PRO A 106 -35.66 -5.18 -28.54
C PRO A 106 -36.35 -6.53 -28.70
N GLN A 107 -37.64 -6.55 -29.07
CA GLN A 107 -38.40 -7.78 -29.34
C GLN A 107 -38.44 -8.16 -30.82
N ALA A 108 -37.76 -7.41 -31.70
CA ALA A 108 -37.80 -7.64 -33.13
C ALA A 108 -36.75 -8.67 -33.57
N ALA A 109 -37.16 -9.63 -34.38
CA ALA A 109 -36.27 -10.60 -35.01
C ALA A 109 -36.01 -10.28 -36.49
N LEU A 110 -36.93 -9.56 -37.16
CA LEU A 110 -36.87 -9.36 -38.61
C LEU A 110 -37.37 -7.96 -38.99
N LEU A 111 -36.65 -7.30 -39.90
CA LEU A 111 -37.07 -6.06 -40.57
C LEU A 111 -37.21 -6.35 -42.07
N ARG A 112 -38.40 -6.08 -42.61
CA ARG A 112 -38.66 -6.16 -44.05
C ARG A 112 -38.73 -4.78 -44.64
N VAL A 113 -38.02 -4.56 -45.76
CA VAL A 113 -37.97 -3.28 -46.48
C VAL A 113 -38.15 -3.56 -47.98
N GLY A 114 -39.39 -3.51 -48.46
CA GLY A 114 -39.78 -3.93 -49.80
C GLY A 114 -39.46 -5.40 -50.04
N SER A 115 -38.58 -5.67 -51.02
CA SER A 115 -38.05 -7.00 -51.34
C SER A 115 -36.83 -7.41 -50.50
N GLN A 116 -36.23 -6.49 -49.75
CA GLN A 116 -35.08 -6.78 -48.88
C GLN A 116 -35.56 -7.22 -47.49
N VAL A 117 -34.87 -8.23 -46.94
CA VAL A 117 -35.15 -8.80 -45.63
C VAL A 117 -33.88 -8.74 -44.79
N PHE A 118 -34.02 -8.20 -43.58
CA PHE A 118 -32.95 -8.03 -42.62
C PHE A 118 -33.25 -8.83 -41.35
N ASP A 119 -32.33 -9.68 -40.93
CA ASP A 119 -32.36 -10.22 -39.57
C ASP A 119 -31.97 -9.09 -38.60
N VAL A 120 -32.73 -8.90 -37.54
CA VAL A 120 -32.50 -7.83 -36.56
C VAL A 120 -31.60 -8.38 -35.45
N LEU A 121 -30.40 -7.80 -35.32
CA LEU A 121 -29.48 -8.14 -34.23
C LEU A 121 -29.45 -7.00 -33.21
N LEU A 122 -30.00 -7.27 -32.04
CA LEU A 122 -29.94 -6.37 -30.89
C LEU A 122 -28.60 -6.51 -30.19
N ASN A 123 -27.95 -5.37 -29.93
CA ASN A 123 -26.76 -5.26 -29.10
C ASN A 123 -25.66 -6.29 -29.39
N PRO A 124 -25.23 -6.48 -30.65
CA PRO A 124 -24.18 -7.44 -30.97
C PRO A 124 -22.87 -7.09 -30.25
N PRO A 125 -22.08 -8.08 -29.81
CA PRO A 125 -20.74 -7.84 -29.27
C PRO A 125 -19.90 -7.00 -30.22
N THR A 126 -19.22 -5.97 -29.73
CA THR A 126 -18.43 -5.06 -30.59
C THR A 126 -17.23 -4.47 -29.88
N VAL A 127 -16.14 -4.34 -30.65
CA VAL A 127 -14.98 -3.52 -30.31
C VAL A 127 -15.22 -2.13 -30.89
N GLU A 128 -15.48 -1.13 -30.03
CA GLU A 128 -15.72 0.26 -30.46
C GLU A 128 -14.42 0.96 -30.83
N THR A 129 -13.38 0.75 -30.03
CA THR A 129 -12.02 1.24 -30.28
C THR A 129 -11.00 0.19 -29.91
N LEU A 130 -9.86 0.20 -30.60
CA LEU A 130 -8.72 -0.66 -30.32
C LEU A 130 -7.46 0.15 -30.55
N ALA A 131 -6.60 0.22 -29.53
CA ALA A 131 -5.35 0.96 -29.56
C ALA A 131 -4.19 0.10 -29.07
N LEU A 132 -3.01 0.33 -29.64
CA LEU A 132 -1.75 -0.27 -29.20
C LEU A 132 -0.75 0.83 -28.79
N PRO A 133 0.19 0.53 -27.89
CA PRO A 133 1.27 1.45 -27.58
C PRO A 133 2.15 1.67 -28.81
N GLY A 134 2.51 2.93 -29.09
CA GLY A 134 3.28 3.29 -30.28
C GLY A 134 4.74 2.85 -30.27
N PHE A 135 5.29 2.45 -29.12
CA PHE A 135 6.72 2.19 -28.91
C PHE A 135 6.94 0.81 -28.27
N PRO A 136 6.69 -0.33 -28.94
CA PRO A 136 6.88 -1.63 -28.31
C PRO A 136 8.37 -1.94 -28.09
N MET A 137 8.70 -2.65 -27.00
CA MET A 137 10.06 -3.09 -26.71
C MET A 137 10.15 -4.61 -26.56
N ALA A 138 11.24 -5.19 -27.05
CA ALA A 138 11.55 -6.61 -26.86
C ALA A 138 11.68 -6.92 -25.36
N GLY A 139 10.96 -7.93 -24.90
CA GLY A 139 10.89 -8.37 -23.51
C GLY A 139 9.86 -7.63 -22.64
N TYR A 140 9.05 -6.73 -23.21
CA TYR A 140 8.03 -5.95 -22.51
C TYR A 140 6.63 -6.26 -23.06
N PRO A 141 5.62 -6.49 -22.20
CA PRO A 141 4.30 -6.86 -22.67
C PRO A 141 3.62 -5.71 -23.42
N VAL A 142 3.11 -6.01 -24.60
CA VAL A 142 2.25 -5.13 -25.41
C VAL A 142 0.81 -5.55 -25.15
N LEU A 143 0.07 -4.68 -24.48
CA LEU A 143 -1.34 -4.88 -24.15
C LEU A 143 -2.21 -3.92 -24.98
N PRO A 144 -3.19 -4.43 -25.72
CA PRO A 144 -4.15 -3.59 -26.42
C PRO A 144 -5.17 -2.98 -25.46
N VAL A 145 -5.52 -1.72 -25.71
CA VAL A 145 -6.63 -1.06 -25.03
C VAL A 145 -7.84 -1.11 -25.95
N ALA A 146 -8.86 -1.88 -25.55
CA ALA A 146 -10.08 -2.08 -26.32
C ALA A 146 -11.29 -1.51 -25.56
N ALA A 147 -12.06 -0.62 -26.18
CA ALA A 147 -13.39 -0.27 -25.68
C ALA A 147 -14.39 -1.29 -26.23
N LEU A 148 -15.06 -2.01 -25.34
CA LEU A 148 -16.00 -3.07 -25.68
C LEU A 148 -17.43 -2.64 -25.38
N ALA A 149 -18.35 -2.96 -26.28
CA ALA A 149 -19.78 -2.78 -26.09
C ALA A 149 -20.49 -4.12 -26.26
N PHE A 150 -21.20 -4.56 -25.21
CA PHE A 150 -21.93 -5.83 -25.19
C PHE A 150 -21.05 -7.04 -25.54
N ALA A 151 -19.76 -6.96 -25.20
CA ALA A 151 -18.77 -8.00 -25.40
C ALA A 151 -18.03 -8.25 -24.08
N ASP A 152 -17.71 -9.51 -23.82
CA ASP A 152 -16.92 -9.96 -22.69
C ASP A 152 -15.46 -10.05 -23.11
N GLN A 153 -14.58 -9.27 -22.49
CA GLN A 153 -13.17 -9.19 -22.85
C GLN A 153 -12.47 -10.55 -22.83
N GLU A 154 -12.83 -11.41 -21.87
CA GLU A 154 -12.27 -12.75 -21.71
C GLU A 154 -12.68 -13.72 -22.83
N LEU A 155 -13.80 -13.43 -23.51
CA LEU A 155 -14.29 -14.25 -24.62
C LEU A 155 -13.83 -13.71 -25.98
N CYS A 156 -13.39 -12.45 -26.05
CA CYS A 156 -12.83 -11.87 -27.26
C CYS A 156 -11.65 -12.71 -27.77
N LYS A 157 -11.58 -12.89 -29.10
CA LYS A 157 -10.49 -13.61 -29.75
C LYS A 157 -9.43 -12.64 -30.24
N TRP A 158 -8.18 -12.96 -29.99
CA TRP A 158 -7.04 -12.12 -30.33
C TRP A 158 -6.16 -12.82 -31.35
N ARG A 159 -5.57 -12.05 -32.26
CA ARG A 159 -4.61 -12.56 -33.23
C ARG A 159 -3.53 -11.53 -33.46
N TRP A 160 -2.27 -11.93 -33.34
CA TRP A 160 -1.12 -11.06 -33.51
C TRP A 160 -0.36 -11.36 -34.79
N LEU A 161 -0.08 -10.30 -35.53
CA LEU A 161 0.65 -10.31 -36.78
C LEU A 161 1.89 -9.42 -36.66
N ARG A 162 2.91 -9.67 -37.46
CA ARG A 162 4.10 -8.81 -37.57
C ARG A 162 4.48 -8.52 -39.03
N LYS A 163 5.12 -7.37 -39.25
CA LYS A 163 5.65 -6.98 -40.57
C LYS A 163 6.94 -6.20 -40.42
N MET A 164 7.98 -6.57 -41.17
CA MET A 164 9.27 -5.89 -41.13
C MET A 164 9.14 -4.42 -41.54
N HIS A 165 9.58 -3.49 -40.70
CA HIS A 165 9.52 -2.06 -41.00
C HIS A 165 10.61 -1.69 -42.01
N SER A 166 10.22 -1.29 -43.23
CA SER A 166 11.15 -0.82 -44.25
C SER A 166 11.71 0.57 -43.88
N SER A 167 12.82 0.62 -43.14
CA SER A 167 13.48 1.90 -42.82
C SER A 167 14.16 2.49 -44.06
N GLY A 168 13.51 3.47 -44.70
CA GLY A 168 14.10 4.22 -45.80
C GLY A 168 15.20 5.16 -45.33
N LYS A 169 16.46 4.69 -45.21
CA LYS A 169 17.68 5.53 -45.18
C LYS A 169 18.99 4.75 -45.39
N GLY A 170 18.94 3.60 -46.07
CA GLY A 170 20.13 2.95 -46.64
C GLY A 170 20.19 3.18 -48.15
N SER A 171 21.38 3.42 -48.68
CA SER A 171 21.70 3.44 -50.12
C SER A 171 21.48 2.05 -50.74
N SER A 172 20.23 1.62 -50.89
CA SER A 172 19.85 0.46 -51.68
C SER A 172 18.99 0.87 -52.87
N SER A 173 19.09 0.06 -53.92
CA SER A 173 18.55 0.34 -55.25
C SER A 173 17.03 0.55 -55.21
N SER A 174 16.49 1.25 -56.20
CA SER A 174 15.04 1.50 -56.35
C SER A 174 14.20 0.21 -56.43
N LYS A 175 14.80 -0.97 -56.62
CA LYS A 175 14.12 -2.27 -56.57
C LYS A 175 13.89 -2.81 -55.17
N ASP A 176 14.74 -2.49 -54.19
CA ASP A 176 14.66 -3.07 -52.82
C ASP A 176 13.60 -2.38 -51.94
N LYS A 177 13.31 -1.09 -52.20
CA LYS A 177 12.22 -0.37 -51.53
C LYS A 177 10.83 -0.86 -51.94
N ALA A 178 10.68 -1.42 -53.14
CA ALA A 178 9.41 -1.98 -53.61
C ALA A 178 9.12 -3.37 -52.99
N ALA A 179 10.14 -4.16 -52.70
CA ALA A 179 10.00 -5.46 -52.06
C ALA A 179 9.63 -5.37 -50.56
N ALA A 180 10.19 -4.40 -49.82
CA ALA A 180 9.91 -4.23 -48.40
C ALA A 180 8.52 -3.62 -48.11
N ALA A 181 7.97 -2.82 -49.02
CA ALA A 181 6.58 -2.36 -48.94
C ALA A 181 5.57 -3.50 -49.21
N ALA A 182 6.00 -4.53 -49.95
CA ALA A 182 5.17 -5.64 -50.44
C ALA A 182 5.15 -6.89 -49.53
N GLY A 183 5.85 -6.89 -48.39
CA GLY A 183 5.76 -8.02 -47.44
C GLY A 183 4.38 -8.11 -46.81
N ASP A 184 3.73 -9.27 -46.92
CA ASP A 184 2.48 -9.57 -46.24
C ASP A 184 2.69 -9.62 -44.72
N TRP A 185 1.62 -9.36 -43.96
CA TRP A 185 1.63 -9.55 -42.51
C TRP A 185 1.82 -11.03 -42.17
N GLU A 186 2.83 -11.35 -41.37
CA GLU A 186 3.10 -12.70 -40.90
C GLU A 186 2.34 -12.98 -39.60
N ASP A 187 1.72 -14.15 -39.49
CA ASP A 187 1.08 -14.59 -38.25
C ASP A 187 2.13 -15.01 -37.23
N THR A 188 2.06 -14.43 -36.03
CA THR A 188 2.96 -14.78 -34.92
C THR A 188 2.55 -16.09 -34.23
N GLY A 189 1.33 -16.58 -34.47
CA GLY A 189 0.72 -17.69 -33.76
C GLY A 189 0.21 -17.34 -32.35
N CYS A 190 0.39 -16.09 -31.89
CA CYS A 190 -0.13 -15.65 -30.60
C CYS A 190 -1.62 -15.33 -30.69
N SER A 191 -2.40 -16.01 -29.86
CA SER A 191 -3.86 -15.82 -29.71
C SER A 191 -4.26 -15.22 -28.35
N SER A 192 -3.27 -14.82 -27.54
CA SER A 192 -3.49 -14.11 -26.28
C SER A 192 -3.78 -12.64 -26.53
N MET A 193 -4.52 -12.01 -25.61
CA MET A 193 -4.68 -10.55 -25.60
C MET A 193 -3.33 -9.82 -25.51
N CYS A 194 -2.37 -10.39 -24.78
CA CYS A 194 -1.03 -9.82 -24.61
C CYS A 194 -0.04 -10.46 -25.57
N TYR A 195 0.83 -9.64 -26.17
CA TYR A 195 2.01 -10.12 -26.90
C TYR A 195 3.28 -9.55 -26.28
N THR A 196 4.26 -10.39 -25.95
CA THR A 196 5.57 -9.94 -25.46
C THR A 196 6.58 -10.11 -26.59
N PRO A 197 7.02 -9.02 -27.25
CA PRO A 197 7.94 -9.12 -28.37
C PRO A 197 9.27 -9.71 -27.94
N THR A 198 9.91 -10.47 -28.82
CA THR A 198 11.21 -11.06 -28.59
C THR A 198 12.31 -10.26 -29.28
N GLN A 199 13.58 -10.62 -29.06
CA GLN A 199 14.71 -10.02 -29.78
C GLN A 199 14.59 -10.19 -31.31
N GLN A 200 13.91 -11.25 -31.77
CA GLN A 200 13.69 -11.49 -33.20
C GLN A 200 12.65 -10.55 -33.81
N ASP A 201 11.81 -9.93 -32.98
CA ASP A 201 10.78 -9.00 -33.45
C ASP A 201 11.32 -7.57 -33.61
N ILE A 202 12.55 -7.28 -33.17
CA ILE A 202 13.16 -5.94 -33.31
C ILE A 202 13.17 -5.51 -34.78
N GLY A 203 12.64 -4.30 -35.02
CA GLY A 203 12.46 -3.75 -36.37
C GLY A 203 11.16 -4.17 -37.06
N TYR A 204 10.37 -5.10 -36.51
CA TYR A 204 9.03 -5.40 -37.00
C TYR A 204 8.00 -4.46 -36.37
N MET A 205 6.99 -4.04 -37.14
CA MET A 205 5.74 -3.52 -36.60
C MET A 205 4.83 -4.69 -36.21
N LEU A 206 4.01 -4.50 -35.18
CA LEU A 206 3.04 -5.47 -34.73
C LEU A 206 1.63 -4.98 -35.06
N ARG A 207 0.74 -5.92 -35.38
CA ARG A 207 -0.69 -5.67 -35.55
C ARG A 207 -1.47 -6.67 -34.71
N VAL A 208 -2.46 -6.18 -33.98
CA VAL A 208 -3.41 -7.02 -33.27
C VAL A 208 -4.76 -6.94 -33.96
N GLU A 209 -5.44 -8.08 -34.05
CA GLU A 209 -6.83 -8.19 -34.47
C GLU A 209 -7.65 -8.67 -33.26
N CYS A 210 -8.70 -7.93 -32.90
CA CYS A 210 -9.61 -8.28 -31.83
C CYS A 210 -10.99 -8.57 -32.40
N THR A 211 -11.47 -9.80 -32.21
CA THR A 211 -12.83 -10.22 -32.56
C THR A 211 -13.69 -10.22 -31.31
N PRO A 212 -14.75 -9.41 -31.24
CA PRO A 212 -15.59 -9.31 -30.05
C PRO A 212 -16.43 -10.57 -29.87
N ALA A 213 -16.63 -11.00 -28.63
CA ALA A 213 -17.54 -12.09 -28.28
C ALA A 213 -18.23 -11.80 -26.95
N ALA A 214 -19.37 -12.44 -26.69
CA ALA A 214 -20.06 -12.40 -25.41
C ALA A 214 -20.64 -13.77 -25.09
N ALA A 215 -20.94 -14.01 -23.82
CA ALA A 215 -21.67 -15.20 -23.40
C ALA A 215 -23.04 -15.25 -24.11
N ALA A 216 -23.40 -16.41 -24.64
CA ALA A 216 -24.72 -16.60 -25.22
C ALA A 216 -25.78 -16.31 -24.14
N ALA A 217 -26.76 -15.47 -24.45
CA ALA A 217 -27.90 -15.26 -23.57
C ALA A 217 -28.56 -16.61 -23.29
N ALA A 218 -28.77 -16.95 -22.02
CA ALA A 218 -29.40 -18.20 -21.61
C ALA A 218 -30.77 -18.34 -22.31
N GLY A 219 -30.83 -19.15 -23.38
CA GLY A 219 -32.03 -19.36 -24.19
C GLY A 219 -31.85 -19.35 -25.72
N ALA A 220 -30.67 -19.08 -26.27
CA ALA A 220 -30.43 -19.16 -27.73
C ALA A 220 -29.63 -20.43 -28.11
N ASP A 221 -30.34 -21.49 -28.49
CA ASP A 221 -29.76 -22.65 -29.17
C ASP A 221 -29.27 -22.23 -30.57
N VAL A 222 -27.97 -21.98 -30.70
CA VAL A 222 -27.28 -21.96 -32.00
C VAL A 222 -25.96 -22.72 -31.85
N GLU A 223 -26.07 -24.04 -31.92
CA GLU A 223 -24.93 -24.90 -32.25
C GLU A 223 -24.72 -24.90 -33.78
N GLN A 224 -23.44 -24.90 -34.19
CA GLN A 224 -22.90 -25.11 -35.54
C GLN A 224 -22.71 -23.88 -36.44
N GLN A 225 -21.50 -23.32 -36.43
CA GLN A 225 -20.52 -23.51 -37.52
C GLN A 225 -19.19 -22.85 -37.15
N LEU A 226 -18.19 -23.70 -36.88
CA LEU A 226 -16.74 -23.56 -37.15
C LEU A 226 -16.05 -24.56 -36.21
N GLY A 227 -15.61 -25.69 -36.76
CA GLY A 227 -14.96 -26.75 -36.01
C GLY A 227 -13.65 -26.27 -35.40
N VAL A 228 -13.60 -26.18 -34.07
CA VAL A 228 -12.37 -26.04 -33.30
C VAL A 228 -12.55 -26.82 -31.99
N SER A 229 -11.58 -27.69 -31.70
CA SER A 229 -11.48 -28.52 -30.51
C SER A 229 -11.47 -27.71 -29.21
N GLN A 230 -12.09 -28.27 -28.16
CA GLN A 230 -12.20 -27.69 -26.82
C GLN A 230 -10.85 -27.21 -26.24
N PRO A 231 -10.79 -26.06 -25.54
CA PRO A 231 -9.60 -25.65 -24.80
C PRO A 231 -9.58 -26.24 -23.38
N SER A 232 -8.39 -26.68 -22.99
CA SER A 232 -7.94 -26.98 -21.63
C SER A 232 -7.85 -25.72 -20.77
N ALA A 233 -7.95 -25.89 -19.46
CA ALA A 233 -7.91 -24.88 -18.41
C ALA A 233 -6.86 -23.75 -18.61
N ALA A 234 -7.27 -22.54 -18.21
CA ALA A 234 -6.53 -21.29 -18.31
C ALA A 234 -5.14 -21.35 -17.64
N PRO A 235 -4.08 -20.83 -18.29
CA PRO A 235 -2.84 -20.53 -17.61
C PRO A 235 -2.93 -19.14 -16.95
N VAL A 236 -2.65 -19.11 -15.65
CA VAL A 236 -2.27 -17.91 -14.91
C VAL A 236 -1.02 -17.30 -15.57
N LEU A 237 -0.99 -15.98 -15.71
CA LEU A 237 0.16 -15.20 -16.19
C LEU A 237 1.41 -15.51 -15.34
N ALA A 238 2.21 -16.48 -15.76
CA ALA A 238 3.51 -16.79 -15.19
C ALA A 238 4.61 -16.11 -16.02
N ALA A 239 5.41 -15.26 -15.37
CA ALA A 239 6.55 -14.59 -15.97
C ALA A 239 7.63 -15.62 -16.41
N ALA A 240 7.93 -15.67 -17.70
CA ALA A 240 9.01 -16.49 -18.25
C ALA A 240 10.38 -15.85 -17.96
N ALA A 241 11.28 -16.59 -17.31
CA ALA A 241 12.68 -16.22 -17.09
C ALA A 241 13.57 -16.72 -18.23
N VAL A 242 14.47 -15.89 -18.76
CA VAL A 242 15.51 -16.30 -19.74
C VAL A 242 16.86 -15.66 -19.40
N ALA A 243 17.92 -16.48 -19.52
CA ALA A 243 19.31 -16.27 -19.12
C ALA A 243 20.12 -15.29 -20.02
N PRO A 244 21.26 -14.74 -19.54
CA PRO A 244 22.00 -13.68 -20.22
C PRO A 244 23.08 -14.18 -21.20
N ALA A 245 23.34 -13.42 -22.27
CA ALA A 245 24.51 -13.56 -23.15
C ALA A 245 25.09 -12.17 -23.50
N GLU A 246 26.42 -12.06 -23.51
CA GLU A 246 27.22 -10.83 -23.48
C GLU A 246 27.18 -9.94 -24.76
N PRO A 247 27.45 -8.62 -24.67
CA PRO A 247 27.21 -7.66 -25.75
C PRO A 247 28.48 -7.20 -26.50
N GLN A 248 28.33 -6.90 -27.80
CA GLN A 248 29.31 -6.13 -28.58
C GLN A 248 28.72 -4.79 -29.04
N GLN A 249 29.47 -3.72 -28.76
CA GLN A 249 29.15 -2.31 -28.99
C GLN A 249 29.33 -1.92 -30.46
N GLN A 250 28.46 -1.04 -30.99
CA GLN A 250 28.88 -0.01 -31.93
C GLN A 250 27.86 1.15 -32.05
N GLN A 251 28.40 2.37 -31.95
CA GLN A 251 27.75 3.67 -32.01
C GLN A 251 27.43 4.08 -33.45
N GLN A 252 26.33 4.82 -33.68
CA GLN A 252 26.36 6.16 -34.30
C GLN A 252 24.96 6.81 -34.50
N GLN A 253 24.87 8.03 -33.96
CA GLN A 253 24.09 9.25 -34.31
C GLN A 253 23.53 9.29 -35.76
N GLN A 254 22.37 9.85 -36.15
CA GLN A 254 21.74 11.18 -35.94
C GLN A 254 20.51 11.19 -36.92
N THR A 255 19.28 11.61 -36.63
CA THR A 255 18.72 12.98 -36.69
C THR A 255 17.18 12.89 -36.73
N LEU A 256 16.53 13.87 -36.08
CA LEU A 256 15.10 14.04 -35.85
C LEU A 256 14.26 14.29 -37.12
N ASN A 257 13.00 13.82 -37.14
CA ASN A 257 11.87 14.71 -37.47
C ASN A 257 10.49 14.12 -37.10
N PRO A 258 9.52 14.96 -36.70
CA PRO A 258 8.22 14.58 -36.17
C PRO A 258 7.13 14.56 -37.26
N SER A 259 6.23 13.58 -37.22
CA SER A 259 4.88 13.76 -37.78
C SER A 259 3.91 12.71 -37.24
N SER A 260 3.15 13.13 -36.22
CA SER A 260 1.89 12.50 -35.80
C SER A 260 0.85 12.64 -36.91
N SER A 261 0.44 11.53 -37.52
CA SER A 261 -0.73 11.48 -38.39
C SER A 261 -1.98 11.15 -37.56
N SER A 262 -2.88 12.13 -37.46
CA SER A 262 -4.26 11.93 -37.00
C SER A 262 -4.98 11.02 -37.99
N ALA A 263 -5.23 9.75 -37.62
CA ALA A 263 -6.04 8.85 -38.43
C ALA A 263 -7.52 9.21 -38.27
N ALA A 264 -8.18 9.51 -39.38
CA ALA A 264 -9.63 9.70 -39.45
C ALA A 264 -10.35 8.37 -39.12
N SER A 265 -11.37 8.43 -38.26
CA SER A 265 -12.15 7.27 -37.85
C SER A 265 -12.93 6.68 -39.03
N SER A 266 -12.66 5.42 -39.38
CA SER A 266 -13.48 4.64 -40.31
C SER A 266 -14.83 4.24 -39.66
N PRO A 267 -15.91 4.05 -40.44
CA PRO A 267 -17.20 3.61 -39.89
C PRO A 267 -17.10 2.18 -39.35
N VAL A 268 -17.57 1.97 -38.10
CA VAL A 268 -17.63 0.66 -37.44
C VAL A 268 -18.55 -0.29 -38.21
N VAL A 269 -18.02 -1.45 -38.62
CA VAL A 269 -18.81 -2.58 -39.17
C VAL A 269 -19.00 -3.57 -38.03
N TYR A 270 -20.25 -3.77 -37.60
CA TYR A 270 -20.58 -4.58 -36.42
C TYR A 270 -20.23 -6.06 -36.63
N GLY A 271 -19.57 -6.68 -35.63
CA GLY A 271 -19.19 -8.10 -35.63
C GLY A 271 -17.89 -8.44 -36.36
N GLU A 272 -17.28 -7.50 -37.08
CA GLU A 272 -15.98 -7.70 -37.74
C GLU A 272 -14.81 -7.44 -36.77
N PRO A 273 -13.66 -8.09 -36.95
CA PRO A 273 -12.47 -7.81 -36.15
C PRO A 273 -12.00 -6.37 -36.33
N LEU A 274 -11.72 -5.68 -35.23
CA LEU A 274 -11.02 -4.39 -35.29
C LEU A 274 -9.51 -4.63 -35.17
N THR A 275 -8.71 -3.82 -35.87
CA THR A 275 -7.24 -3.99 -35.86
C THR A 275 -6.51 -2.73 -35.47
N ALA A 276 -5.41 -2.87 -34.76
CA ALA A 276 -4.51 -1.77 -34.37
C ALA A 276 -3.05 -2.16 -34.60
N GLU A 277 -2.19 -1.17 -34.82
CA GLU A 277 -0.78 -1.36 -35.19
C GLU A 277 0.16 -0.57 -34.29
N THR A 278 1.38 -1.05 -34.12
CA THR A 278 2.47 -0.37 -33.39
C THR A 278 3.47 0.29 -34.33
N GLY A 279 4.36 1.13 -33.78
CA GLY A 279 5.65 1.40 -34.41
C GLY A 279 6.57 0.15 -34.40
N PRO A 280 7.77 0.22 -34.98
CA PRO A 280 8.71 -0.89 -34.95
C PRO A 280 9.16 -1.23 -33.53
N VAL A 281 9.24 -2.52 -33.21
CA VAL A 281 9.78 -3.02 -31.94
C VAL A 281 11.22 -2.58 -31.77
N GLN A 282 11.52 -2.05 -30.59
CA GLN A 282 12.85 -1.59 -30.21
C GLN A 282 13.51 -2.56 -29.23
N ALA A 283 14.82 -2.45 -29.10
CA ALA A 283 15.55 -3.13 -28.03
C ALA A 283 15.17 -2.51 -26.68
N GLY A 284 14.70 -3.33 -25.73
CA GLY A 284 14.59 -2.96 -24.33
C GLY A 284 15.91 -3.22 -23.58
N PRO A 285 16.08 -2.68 -22.36
CA PRO A 285 17.23 -3.01 -21.53
C PRO A 285 17.15 -4.48 -21.08
N GLU A 286 18.30 -5.16 -21.02
CA GLU A 286 18.35 -6.58 -20.63
C GLU A 286 18.01 -6.81 -19.16
N GLN A 287 18.43 -5.88 -18.29
CA GLN A 287 18.25 -5.95 -16.84
C GLN A 287 17.64 -4.66 -16.26
N PRO A 288 16.36 -4.36 -16.55
CA PRO A 288 15.65 -3.26 -15.87
C PRO A 288 15.64 -3.45 -14.35
N ALA A 289 15.41 -2.35 -13.62
CA ALA A 289 15.35 -2.29 -12.16
C ALA A 289 14.52 -3.42 -11.54
N ALA A 290 13.35 -3.69 -12.13
CA ALA A 290 12.43 -4.75 -11.75
C ALA A 290 13.09 -6.15 -11.69
N ARG A 291 14.02 -6.43 -12.62
CA ARG A 291 14.75 -7.71 -12.73
C ARG A 291 16.01 -7.72 -11.87
N LEU A 292 16.66 -6.58 -11.71
CA LEU A 292 17.85 -6.43 -10.85
C LEU A 292 17.52 -6.62 -9.37
N ARG A 293 16.36 -6.14 -8.92
CA ARG A 293 15.93 -6.20 -7.51
C ARG A 293 15.48 -7.59 -7.04
N GLN A 294 16.03 -8.67 -7.63
CA GLN A 294 15.73 -10.10 -7.37
C GLN A 294 14.61 -10.28 -6.34
N LEU A 295 13.38 -10.36 -6.83
CA LEU A 295 12.28 -10.73 -5.96
C LEU A 295 12.55 -12.17 -5.51
N ASN A 296 12.96 -12.36 -4.24
CA ASN A 296 12.61 -13.61 -3.57
C ASN A 296 11.09 -13.71 -3.78
N PRO A 297 10.61 -14.75 -4.49
CA PRO A 297 9.20 -14.87 -4.86
C PRO A 297 8.41 -14.52 -3.62
N ALA A 298 7.40 -13.64 -3.77
CA ALA A 298 6.46 -13.44 -2.69
C ALA A 298 6.07 -14.85 -2.25
N VAL A 299 6.45 -15.24 -1.03
CA VAL A 299 5.79 -16.38 -0.40
C VAL A 299 4.33 -15.99 -0.55
N PRO A 300 3.50 -16.77 -1.28
CA PRO A 300 2.10 -16.41 -1.47
C PRO A 300 1.59 -16.11 -0.09
N LEU A 301 1.29 -14.83 0.19
CA LEU A 301 1.17 -14.37 1.57
C LEU A 301 0.01 -15.16 2.15
N PRO A 302 0.25 -16.16 3.01
CA PRO A 302 -0.84 -16.95 3.54
C PRO A 302 -1.57 -16.00 4.48
N GLU A 303 -2.89 -16.04 4.41
CA GLU A 303 -3.86 -15.27 5.20
C GLU A 303 -4.36 -13.93 4.62
N PRO A 304 -5.67 -13.61 4.77
CA PRO A 304 -6.30 -12.34 4.34
C PRO A 304 -5.79 -11.08 5.08
N TRP A 305 -4.77 -11.24 5.93
CA TRP A 305 -4.23 -10.26 6.85
C TRP A 305 -3.02 -9.49 6.32
N ARG A 306 -2.46 -9.91 5.18
CA ARG A 306 -1.22 -9.35 4.63
C ARG A 306 -1.45 -8.70 3.27
N PHE A 307 -0.77 -7.58 3.05
CA PHE A 307 -0.84 -6.86 1.78
C PHE A 307 0.46 -6.10 1.47
N ARG A 308 0.74 -5.91 0.18
CA ARG A 308 1.91 -5.18 -0.30
C ARG A 308 1.58 -3.74 -0.67
N VAL A 309 2.37 -2.79 -0.18
CA VAL A 309 2.29 -1.37 -0.53
C VAL A 309 3.54 -0.94 -1.28
N MET A 310 3.36 -0.16 -2.34
CA MET A 310 4.42 0.49 -3.10
C MET A 310 4.21 2.00 -3.12
N SER A 311 5.27 2.79 -2.92
CA SER A 311 5.30 4.23 -3.21
C SER A 311 6.42 4.53 -4.20
N TYR A 312 6.14 5.33 -5.24
CA TYR A 312 7.10 5.59 -6.31
C TYR A 312 6.81 6.90 -7.07
N ASN A 313 7.73 7.87 -6.99
CA ASN A 313 7.78 9.01 -7.91
C ASN A 313 8.34 8.53 -9.26
N ILE A 314 7.56 8.69 -10.34
CA ILE A 314 7.88 8.11 -11.66
C ILE A 314 8.49 9.09 -12.66
N LEU A 315 8.85 10.31 -12.22
CA LEU A 315 9.45 11.37 -13.02
C LEU A 315 8.57 11.82 -14.21
N ALA A 316 7.85 12.91 -14.06
CA ALA A 316 6.92 13.38 -15.09
C ALA A 316 7.65 13.84 -16.37
N ASP A 317 7.05 13.58 -17.52
CA ASP A 317 7.64 13.98 -18.81
C ASP A 317 7.75 15.49 -18.96
N GLN A 318 6.83 16.25 -18.37
CA GLN A 318 6.91 17.71 -18.36
C GLN A 318 8.16 18.26 -17.68
N TYR A 319 8.83 17.47 -16.84
CA TYR A 319 10.11 17.82 -16.21
C TYR A 319 11.30 17.23 -16.97
N ALA A 320 11.29 15.92 -17.21
CA ALA A 320 12.37 15.19 -17.90
C ALA A 320 12.56 15.62 -19.37
N GLY A 321 11.49 16.06 -20.03
CA GLY A 321 11.49 16.48 -21.43
C GLY A 321 12.09 17.87 -21.68
N THR A 322 12.40 18.64 -20.63
CA THR A 322 12.92 20.01 -20.77
C THR A 322 14.39 20.03 -21.17
N SER A 323 14.81 21.06 -21.93
CA SER A 323 16.22 21.24 -22.29
C SER A 323 17.12 21.36 -21.06
N TYR A 324 16.63 22.01 -19.99
CA TYR A 324 17.36 22.13 -18.74
C TYR A 324 17.57 20.77 -18.07
N ALA A 325 16.51 19.96 -17.95
CA ALA A 325 16.64 18.62 -17.39
C ALA A 325 17.63 17.76 -18.18
N GLN A 326 17.56 17.78 -19.51
CA GLN A 326 18.45 16.96 -20.35
C GLN A 326 19.91 17.43 -20.38
N GLN A 327 20.17 18.72 -20.21
CA GLN A 327 21.51 19.30 -20.32
C GLN A 327 22.19 19.55 -18.97
N VAL A 328 21.42 19.64 -17.89
CA VAL A 328 21.90 19.99 -16.55
C VAL A 328 21.61 18.87 -15.55
N LEU A 329 20.34 18.55 -15.29
CA LEU A 329 19.95 17.61 -14.24
C LEU A 329 20.32 16.15 -14.57
N PHE A 330 20.12 15.75 -15.82
CA PHE A 330 20.25 14.39 -16.33
C PHE A 330 21.24 14.31 -17.50
N ASN A 331 22.27 15.17 -17.49
CA ASN A 331 23.26 15.24 -18.59
C ASN A 331 24.07 13.95 -18.81
N TYR A 332 24.03 13.04 -17.83
CA TYR A 332 24.60 11.70 -17.88
C TYR A 332 23.67 10.67 -18.54
N CYS A 333 22.36 10.94 -18.64
CA CYS A 333 21.37 10.03 -19.19
C CYS A 333 21.07 10.37 -20.66
N PRO A 334 21.25 9.44 -21.62
CA PRO A 334 20.88 9.67 -23.01
C PRO A 334 19.41 10.08 -23.18
N THR A 335 19.14 11.14 -23.96
CA THR A 335 17.79 11.69 -24.17
C THR A 335 16.75 10.66 -24.62
N LYS A 336 17.16 9.65 -25.40
CA LYS A 336 16.25 8.57 -25.85
C LYS A 336 15.70 7.73 -24.70
N LEU A 337 16.44 7.63 -23.60
CA LEU A 337 16.05 6.89 -22.39
C LEU A 337 15.24 7.77 -21.44
N LEU A 338 15.35 9.10 -21.57
CA LEU A 338 14.49 10.06 -20.88
C LEU A 338 13.09 10.18 -21.51
N ASP A 339 12.92 9.70 -22.75
CA ASP A 339 11.63 9.69 -23.44
C ASP A 339 10.59 8.92 -22.62
N ASN A 340 9.46 9.55 -22.35
CA ASN A 340 8.38 8.96 -21.56
C ASN A 340 7.86 7.62 -22.14
N ASN A 341 7.86 7.43 -23.47
CA ASN A 341 7.42 6.16 -24.07
C ASN A 341 8.33 4.99 -23.70
N TYR A 342 9.61 5.26 -23.49
CA TYR A 342 10.57 4.31 -22.96
C TYR A 342 10.31 4.09 -21.47
N ARG A 343 10.38 5.16 -20.65
CA ARG A 343 10.32 5.08 -19.18
C ARG A 343 9.03 4.45 -18.66
N ARG A 344 7.88 4.82 -19.21
CA ARG A 344 6.57 4.31 -18.75
C ARG A 344 6.42 2.79 -18.88
N GLN A 345 7.10 2.17 -19.84
CA GLN A 345 7.10 0.70 -19.98
C GLN A 345 7.91 0.02 -18.88
N LEU A 346 9.04 0.60 -18.47
CA LEU A 346 9.83 0.12 -17.34
C LEU A 346 9.06 0.31 -16.02
N VAL A 347 8.39 1.45 -15.85
CA VAL A 347 7.50 1.71 -14.69
C VAL A 347 6.38 0.67 -14.62
N LEU A 348 5.71 0.39 -15.74
CA LEU A 348 4.67 -0.65 -15.79
C LEU A 348 5.24 -2.03 -15.48
N GLU A 349 6.43 -2.38 -15.98
CA GLU A 349 7.09 -3.65 -15.63
C GLU A 349 7.38 -3.74 -14.12
N GLU A 350 7.85 -2.66 -13.50
CA GLU A 350 8.08 -2.61 -12.05
C GLU A 350 6.79 -2.90 -11.26
N VAL A 351 5.69 -2.20 -11.59
CA VAL A 351 4.40 -2.42 -10.92
C VAL A 351 3.90 -3.85 -11.13
N LEU A 352 3.89 -4.35 -12.36
CA LEU A 352 3.41 -5.70 -12.68
C LEU A 352 4.26 -6.79 -12.05
N ARG A 353 5.58 -6.57 -11.92
CA ARG A 353 6.50 -7.56 -11.35
C ARG A 353 6.49 -7.53 -9.82
N TYR A 354 6.45 -6.37 -9.20
CA TYR A 354 6.37 -6.25 -7.73
C TYR A 354 5.00 -6.66 -7.20
N GLN A 355 3.94 -6.61 -8.03
CA GLN A 355 2.56 -6.98 -7.67
C GLN A 355 2.10 -6.33 -6.36
N PRO A 356 2.17 -4.99 -6.22
CA PRO A 356 1.65 -4.34 -5.03
C PRO A 356 0.13 -4.50 -4.95
N ASP A 357 -0.40 -4.74 -3.76
CA ASP A 357 -1.84 -4.71 -3.53
C ASP A 357 -2.36 -3.28 -3.55
N ILE A 358 -1.52 -2.32 -3.15
CA ILE A 358 -1.79 -0.88 -3.20
C ILE A 358 -0.52 -0.17 -3.72
N CYS A 359 -0.66 0.66 -4.75
CA CYS A 359 0.44 1.36 -5.40
C CYS A 359 0.17 2.87 -5.45
N CYS A 360 1.01 3.65 -4.78
CA CYS A 360 0.96 5.11 -4.73
C CYS A 360 2.04 5.67 -5.66
N LEU A 361 1.63 6.36 -6.72
CA LEU A 361 2.53 6.99 -7.67
C LEU A 361 2.45 8.52 -7.56
N GLN A 362 3.60 9.18 -7.73
CA GLN A 362 3.73 10.63 -7.83
C GLN A 362 4.35 10.99 -9.19
N GLU A 363 4.14 12.22 -9.65
CA GLU A 363 4.60 12.69 -10.96
C GLU A 363 4.03 11.91 -12.15
N VAL A 364 2.76 11.55 -12.05
CA VAL A 364 2.05 10.87 -13.12
C VAL A 364 1.43 11.89 -14.05
N ASP A 365 1.88 11.96 -15.31
CA ASP A 365 1.23 12.78 -16.34
C ASP A 365 -0.22 12.31 -16.59
N ASP A 366 -1.14 13.25 -16.80
CA ASP A 366 -2.57 12.96 -16.96
C ASP A 366 -2.90 11.95 -18.08
N LYS A 367 -2.23 12.08 -19.23
CA LYS A 367 -2.33 11.13 -20.35
C LYS A 367 -1.65 9.81 -20.06
N VAL A 368 -0.54 9.80 -19.32
CA VAL A 368 0.13 8.56 -18.94
C VAL A 368 -0.78 7.74 -18.04
N PHE A 369 -1.49 8.37 -17.09
CA PHE A 369 -2.51 7.68 -16.32
C PHE A 369 -3.64 7.16 -17.21
N ALA A 370 -4.34 8.05 -17.93
CA ALA A 370 -5.60 7.73 -18.60
C ALA A 370 -5.44 6.79 -19.81
N GLU A 371 -4.37 6.96 -20.59
CA GLU A 371 -4.18 6.24 -21.86
C GLU A 371 -3.22 5.05 -21.74
N PHE A 372 -2.42 4.98 -20.67
CA PHE A 372 -1.41 3.94 -20.49
C PHE A 372 -1.54 3.17 -19.18
N LEU A 373 -1.24 3.76 -18.01
CA LEU A 373 -1.19 3.02 -16.74
C LEU A 373 -2.54 2.43 -16.35
N GLN A 374 -3.61 3.23 -16.31
CA GLN A 374 -4.93 2.75 -15.86
C GLN A 374 -5.49 1.63 -16.73
N PRO A 375 -5.51 1.74 -18.08
CA PRO A 375 -5.95 0.63 -18.92
C PRO A 375 -5.12 -0.64 -18.71
N HIS A 376 -3.78 -0.55 -18.67
CA HIS A 376 -2.91 -1.73 -18.56
C HIS A 376 -3.03 -2.40 -17.18
N LEU A 377 -3.10 -1.62 -16.10
CA LEU A 377 -3.26 -2.13 -14.74
C LEU A 377 -4.69 -2.67 -14.49
N ALA A 378 -5.72 -2.09 -15.11
CA ALA A 378 -7.08 -2.63 -15.08
C ALA A 378 -7.18 -4.03 -15.66
N LEU A 379 -6.52 -4.28 -16.80
CA LEU A 379 -6.42 -5.62 -17.40
C LEU A 379 -5.73 -6.63 -16.47
N ALA A 380 -4.88 -6.16 -15.55
CA ALA A 380 -4.17 -6.99 -14.60
C ALA A 380 -4.86 -7.10 -13.22
N GLY A 381 -6.03 -6.46 -13.05
CA GLY A 381 -6.88 -6.56 -11.85
C GLY A 381 -6.78 -5.41 -10.86
N TRP A 382 -6.17 -4.27 -11.24
CA TRP A 382 -6.12 -3.06 -10.41
C TRP A 382 -7.17 -2.03 -10.83
N ALA A 383 -7.77 -1.34 -9.87
CA ALA A 383 -8.45 -0.08 -10.11
C ALA A 383 -7.53 1.06 -9.69
N GLY A 384 -7.73 2.25 -10.26
CA GLY A 384 -6.90 3.41 -9.96
C GLY A 384 -7.69 4.70 -9.91
N HIS A 385 -7.22 5.61 -9.06
CA HIS A 385 -7.72 6.98 -8.93
C HIS A 385 -6.60 7.97 -9.20
N PHE A 386 -6.87 8.99 -10.01
CA PHE A 386 -5.89 9.99 -10.42
C PHE A 386 -6.35 11.40 -10.10
N THR A 387 -5.40 12.19 -9.63
CA THR A 387 -5.62 13.55 -9.21
C THR A 387 -4.50 14.41 -9.76
N ASN A 388 -4.83 15.33 -10.66
CA ASN A 388 -3.86 16.26 -11.23
C ASN A 388 -3.54 17.40 -10.25
N LYS A 389 -2.31 17.94 -10.25
CA LYS A 389 -2.03 19.20 -9.56
C LYS A 389 -2.82 20.34 -10.22
N GLN A 390 -3.01 21.44 -9.49
CA GLN A 390 -3.80 22.57 -9.99
C GLN A 390 -3.06 23.44 -11.01
N GLY A 391 -3.82 24.23 -11.78
CA GLY A 391 -3.28 25.24 -12.68
C GLY A 391 -2.88 24.69 -14.05
N ARG A 392 -1.67 25.02 -14.50
CA ARG A 392 -1.12 24.57 -15.80
C ARG A 392 -0.34 23.27 -15.71
N VAL A 393 -0.15 22.74 -14.51
CA VAL A 393 0.57 21.49 -14.26
C VAL A 393 -0.23 20.33 -14.87
N ARG A 394 0.45 19.43 -15.58
CA ARG A 394 -0.16 18.30 -16.29
C ARG A 394 0.17 16.94 -15.67
N GLU A 395 0.74 16.94 -14.46
CA GLU A 395 1.01 15.77 -13.64
C GLU A 395 0.38 15.88 -12.26
N GLY A 396 0.21 14.72 -11.62
CA GLY A 396 -0.10 14.67 -10.21
C GLY A 396 0.13 13.28 -9.63
N SER A 397 -0.82 12.81 -8.83
CA SER A 397 -0.69 11.56 -8.09
C SER A 397 -1.71 10.54 -8.58
N ALA A 398 -1.31 9.27 -8.61
CA ALA A 398 -2.21 8.14 -8.88
C ALA A 398 -2.13 7.13 -7.74
N LEU A 399 -3.29 6.56 -7.37
CA LEU A 399 -3.39 5.52 -6.36
C LEU A 399 -4.12 4.33 -6.96
N PHE A 400 -3.44 3.19 -7.03
CA PHE A 400 -3.99 1.93 -7.53
C PHE A 400 -4.18 0.91 -6.41
N TRP A 401 -5.22 0.08 -6.51
CA TRP A 401 -5.46 -1.02 -5.59
C TRP A 401 -5.97 -2.27 -6.32
N ARG A 402 -5.63 -3.44 -5.78
CA ARG A 402 -6.10 -4.73 -6.29
C ARG A 402 -7.59 -4.92 -6.00
N THR A 403 -8.38 -5.08 -7.06
CA THR A 403 -9.85 -5.11 -6.98
C THR A 403 -10.42 -6.40 -6.38
N ASP A 404 -9.65 -7.49 -6.37
CA ASP A 404 -10.00 -8.75 -5.72
C ASP A 404 -9.81 -8.71 -4.20
N LYS A 405 -8.90 -7.86 -3.70
CA LYS A 405 -8.66 -7.68 -2.26
C LYS A 405 -9.43 -6.51 -1.65
N TRP A 406 -9.61 -5.43 -2.40
CA TRP A 406 -10.13 -4.16 -1.88
C TRP A 406 -11.32 -3.65 -2.70
N ALA A 407 -12.33 -3.15 -2.00
CA ALA A 407 -13.41 -2.34 -2.56
C ALA A 407 -13.17 -0.87 -2.18
N CYS A 408 -13.29 0.04 -3.14
CA CYS A 408 -13.20 1.47 -2.85
C CYS A 408 -14.54 1.98 -2.33
N ALA A 409 -14.58 2.45 -1.09
CA ALA A 409 -15.78 2.97 -0.44
C ALA A 409 -15.91 4.49 -0.53
N ALA A 410 -14.81 5.23 -0.61
CA ALA A 410 -14.84 6.68 -0.76
C ALA A 410 -13.51 7.21 -1.29
N VAL A 411 -13.57 8.38 -1.92
CA VAL A 411 -12.41 9.10 -2.44
C VAL A 411 -12.59 10.59 -2.15
N GLN A 412 -11.55 11.24 -1.66
CA GLN A 412 -11.47 12.69 -1.51
C GLN A 412 -10.10 13.20 -1.97
N ASP A 413 -10.14 14.23 -2.82
CA ASP A 413 -8.94 14.91 -3.30
C ASP A 413 -8.81 16.25 -2.60
N VAL A 414 -7.70 16.46 -1.91
CA VAL A 414 -7.41 17.72 -1.22
C VAL A 414 -6.45 18.54 -2.09
N LYS A 415 -6.86 19.76 -2.41
CA LYS A 415 -6.02 20.75 -3.08
C LYS A 415 -5.53 21.73 -2.02
N LEU A 416 -4.26 21.65 -1.62
CA LEU A 416 -3.77 22.42 -0.46
C LEU A 416 -3.85 23.93 -0.70
N ARG A 417 -3.68 24.36 -1.95
CA ARG A 417 -3.94 25.74 -2.36
C ARG A 417 -5.35 26.24 -1.97
N ASP A 418 -6.37 25.38 -2.08
CA ASP A 418 -7.75 25.74 -1.73
C ASP A 418 -7.95 25.74 -0.21
N VAL A 419 -7.29 24.83 0.50
CA VAL A 419 -7.27 24.77 1.97
C VAL A 419 -6.72 26.06 2.58
N PHE A 420 -5.66 26.60 1.99
CA PHE A 420 -5.00 27.83 2.45
C PHE A 420 -5.57 29.13 1.85
N LYS A 421 -6.73 29.09 1.16
CA LYS A 421 -7.42 30.32 0.75
C LYS A 421 -7.95 31.06 1.98
N LEU A 422 -7.65 32.35 2.07
CA LEU A 422 -8.11 33.18 3.18
C LEU A 422 -9.55 33.72 2.95
N PRO A 423 -10.41 33.79 3.99
CA PRO A 423 -10.17 33.30 5.36
C PRO A 423 -10.16 31.77 5.42
N LEU A 424 -9.30 31.20 6.26
CA LEU A 424 -9.21 29.75 6.45
C LEU A 424 -10.52 29.18 7.02
N ALA A 425 -10.84 27.95 6.64
CA ALA A 425 -11.93 27.21 7.27
C ALA A 425 -11.66 27.01 8.77
N GLU A 426 -12.73 26.89 9.56
CA GLU A 426 -12.66 26.79 11.04
C GLU A 426 -11.68 25.71 11.52
N ARG A 427 -11.66 24.55 10.84
CA ARG A 427 -10.77 23.43 11.15
C ARG A 427 -9.27 23.77 11.01
N HIS A 428 -8.91 24.71 10.14
CA HIS A 428 -7.54 25.17 9.90
C HIS A 428 -7.26 26.54 10.54
N ALA A 429 -8.20 27.07 11.34
CA ALA A 429 -8.11 28.42 11.87
C ALA A 429 -6.84 28.65 12.71
N GLN A 430 -6.27 27.60 13.28
CA GLN A 430 -5.02 27.65 14.03
C GLN A 430 -3.83 28.23 13.25
N PHE A 431 -3.80 28.09 11.92
CA PHE A 431 -2.72 28.65 11.10
C PHE A 431 -2.89 30.15 10.82
N THR A 432 -4.10 30.69 11.01
CA THR A 432 -4.43 32.09 10.66
C THR A 432 -3.48 33.12 11.28
N PRO A 433 -3.14 33.06 12.59
CA PRO A 433 -2.25 34.05 13.20
C PRO A 433 -0.84 34.04 12.59
N MET A 434 -0.33 32.87 12.20
CA MET A 434 0.98 32.77 11.52
C MET A 434 0.91 33.39 10.13
N LEU A 435 -0.11 33.05 9.34
CA LEU A 435 -0.26 33.56 7.98
C LEU A 435 -0.48 35.08 7.93
N GLN A 436 -1.17 35.65 8.93
CA GLN A 436 -1.31 37.10 9.06
C GLN A 436 0.01 37.82 9.37
N ARG A 437 0.91 37.17 10.12
CA ARG A 437 2.25 37.72 10.43
C ARG A 437 3.25 37.53 9.30
N SER A 438 2.97 36.61 8.37
CA SER A 438 3.91 36.23 7.30
C SER A 438 3.23 36.24 5.93
N PRO A 439 3.08 37.43 5.30
CA PRO A 439 2.43 37.58 4.00
C PRO A 439 3.06 36.73 2.89
N ASP A 440 4.38 36.62 2.85
CA ASP A 440 5.10 35.81 1.85
C ASP A 440 4.76 34.32 1.96
N LEU A 441 4.66 33.79 3.19
CA LEU A 441 4.22 32.42 3.45
C LEU A 441 2.75 32.22 3.05
N ALA A 442 1.88 33.16 3.41
CA ALA A 442 0.47 33.13 3.03
C ALA A 442 0.29 33.16 1.49
N GLU A 443 1.09 33.94 0.79
CA GLU A 443 1.12 33.99 -0.67
C GLU A 443 1.62 32.67 -1.27
N ALA A 444 2.70 32.11 -0.71
CA ALA A 444 3.26 30.84 -1.14
C ALA A 444 2.25 29.70 -1.03
N LEU A 445 1.61 29.53 0.14
CA LEU A 445 0.61 28.47 0.37
C LEU A 445 -0.61 28.60 -0.56
N GLN A 446 -0.96 29.82 -0.98
CA GLN A 446 -2.02 30.07 -1.96
C GLN A 446 -1.59 29.91 -3.43
N LYS A 447 -0.31 29.60 -3.69
CA LYS A 447 0.24 29.41 -5.05
C LYS A 447 0.85 28.03 -5.28
N VAL A 448 1.41 27.39 -4.26
CA VAL A 448 1.91 26.02 -4.35
C VAL A 448 0.75 25.09 -4.68
N THR A 449 0.97 24.19 -5.65
CA THR A 449 -0.08 23.36 -6.25
C THR A 449 -0.15 21.95 -5.69
N THR A 450 0.45 21.72 -4.51
CA THR A 450 0.44 20.42 -3.80
C THR A 450 -0.99 19.91 -3.63
N ILE A 451 -1.13 18.59 -3.78
CA ILE A 451 -2.39 17.86 -3.62
C ILE A 451 -2.16 16.69 -2.67
N ALA A 452 -3.24 16.18 -2.08
CA ALA A 452 -3.25 14.86 -1.46
C ALA A 452 -4.47 14.08 -1.93
N GLN A 453 -4.30 12.78 -2.14
CA GLN A 453 -5.38 11.84 -2.40
C GLN A 453 -5.73 11.10 -1.11
N MET A 454 -7.01 10.92 -0.83
CA MET A 454 -7.53 10.13 0.28
C MET A 454 -8.48 9.09 -0.28
N VAL A 455 -8.13 7.81 -0.16
CA VAL A 455 -8.95 6.70 -0.67
C VAL A 455 -9.26 5.75 0.47
N LEU A 456 -10.55 5.55 0.76
CA LEU A 456 -11.02 4.60 1.75
C LEU A 456 -11.26 3.24 1.09
N LEU A 457 -10.48 2.23 1.49
CA LEU A 457 -10.53 0.87 0.97
C LEU A 457 -11.09 -0.10 2.02
N LEU A 458 -12.13 -0.84 1.66
CA LEU A 458 -12.71 -1.92 2.46
C LEU A 458 -12.13 -3.27 2.03
N PRO A 459 -11.70 -4.14 2.95
CA PRO A 459 -11.29 -5.50 2.60
C PRO A 459 -12.48 -6.30 2.06
N ARG A 460 -12.36 -6.86 0.86
CA ARG A 460 -13.49 -7.56 0.21
C ARG A 460 -14.00 -8.78 0.97
N HIS A 461 -13.14 -9.51 1.66
CA HIS A 461 -13.58 -10.65 2.46
C HIS A 461 -14.43 -10.23 3.67
N SER A 462 -14.26 -9.00 4.16
CA SER A 462 -15.11 -8.44 5.23
C SER A 462 -16.53 -8.10 4.71
N LEU A 463 -16.68 -7.90 3.40
CA LEU A 463 -17.97 -7.65 2.75
C LEU A 463 -18.77 -8.94 2.49
N GLN A 464 -18.12 -10.11 2.62
CA GLN A 464 -18.73 -11.42 2.43
C GLN A 464 -19.15 -12.02 3.78
N THR A 465 -20.38 -11.73 4.25
CA THR A 465 -21.06 -12.52 5.29
C THR A 465 -22.42 -13.04 4.80
N PRO A 466 -22.90 -14.20 5.30
CA PRO A 466 -23.44 -15.27 4.46
C PRO A 466 -24.95 -15.14 4.15
N ALA A 467 -25.29 -14.80 2.91
CA ALA A 467 -26.63 -15.00 2.38
C ALA A 467 -26.93 -16.47 1.97
N ALA A 468 -25.99 -17.40 2.12
CA ALA A 468 -26.07 -18.76 1.55
C ALA A 468 -26.20 -19.91 2.56
N ALA A 469 -26.49 -19.65 3.84
CA ALA A 469 -26.69 -20.71 4.86
C ALA A 469 -28.16 -20.90 5.29
N ALA A 470 -29.13 -20.34 4.55
CA ALA A 470 -30.55 -20.62 4.76
C ALA A 470 -30.97 -21.87 3.97
N GLY A 471 -30.53 -23.04 4.44
CA GLY A 471 -30.91 -24.33 3.85
C GLY A 471 -30.88 -25.44 4.88
N SER A 472 -32.07 -25.85 5.33
CA SER A 472 -32.34 -27.08 6.10
C SER A 472 -31.95 -27.10 7.60
N SER A 473 -32.83 -26.59 8.46
CA SER A 473 -33.40 -27.44 9.54
C SER A 473 -34.72 -26.85 10.04
N LYS A 474 -35.76 -27.70 10.12
CA LYS A 474 -37.06 -27.39 10.70
C LYS A 474 -36.97 -27.54 12.23
N ALA A 475 -37.26 -26.48 12.98
CA ALA A 475 -37.73 -26.56 14.35
C ALA A 475 -38.64 -25.35 14.64
N GLU A 476 -39.79 -25.64 15.26
CA GLU A 476 -40.92 -24.74 15.53
C GLU A 476 -40.67 -23.66 16.61
N PRO A 477 -41.52 -22.62 16.71
CA PRO A 477 -41.20 -21.35 17.37
C PRO A 477 -41.64 -21.32 18.84
N ASN A 478 -40.90 -20.60 19.69
CA ASN A 478 -41.46 -20.11 20.94
C ASN A 478 -40.91 -18.71 21.34
N SER A 479 -41.88 -17.80 21.48
CA SER A 479 -41.97 -16.61 22.33
C SER A 479 -40.79 -15.63 22.47
N SER A 480 -40.96 -14.49 21.81
CA SER A 480 -40.80 -13.11 22.31
C SER A 480 -39.89 -12.84 23.53
N SER A 481 -38.70 -12.30 23.25
CA SER A 481 -38.08 -11.26 24.08
C SER A 481 -37.25 -10.34 23.20
N SER A 482 -37.71 -9.10 23.06
CA SER A 482 -36.99 -8.01 22.44
C SER A 482 -35.79 -7.62 23.30
N SER A 483 -34.58 -8.01 22.88
CA SER A 483 -33.33 -7.42 23.36
C SER A 483 -32.55 -6.94 22.15
N SER A 484 -32.38 -5.63 22.05
CA SER A 484 -31.49 -4.97 21.11
C SER A 484 -30.07 -5.53 21.24
N SER A 485 -29.69 -6.42 20.35
CA SER A 485 -28.33 -6.92 20.21
C SER A 485 -27.47 -5.80 19.64
N SER A 486 -26.68 -5.15 20.50
CA SER A 486 -25.52 -4.38 20.06
C SER A 486 -24.61 -5.32 19.28
N SER A 487 -24.39 -5.03 18.00
CA SER A 487 -23.50 -5.76 17.11
C SER A 487 -22.09 -5.84 17.70
N SER A 488 -21.71 -6.99 18.25
CA SER A 488 -20.32 -7.29 18.56
C SER A 488 -19.58 -7.38 17.23
N VAL A 489 -18.72 -6.40 16.94
CA VAL A 489 -17.77 -6.44 15.81
C VAL A 489 -17.05 -7.78 15.85
N ALA A 490 -17.11 -8.55 14.76
CA ALA A 490 -16.49 -9.87 14.69
C ALA A 490 -14.99 -9.75 14.98
N ALA A 491 -14.55 -10.35 16.10
CA ALA A 491 -13.17 -10.34 16.53
C ALA A 491 -12.29 -11.00 15.46
N GLY A 492 -11.30 -10.26 14.97
CA GLY A 492 -10.47 -10.71 13.86
C GLY A 492 -11.12 -10.54 12.50
N GLN A 493 -11.63 -9.33 12.17
CA GLN A 493 -11.71 -8.84 10.78
C GLN A 493 -10.74 -7.66 10.56
N PRO A 494 -10.11 -7.53 9.38
CA PRO A 494 -9.17 -6.45 9.10
C PRO A 494 -9.92 -5.14 8.94
N ALA A 495 -9.24 -4.08 9.35
CA ALA A 495 -9.81 -2.75 9.29
C ALA A 495 -9.83 -2.21 7.86
N PRO A 496 -10.81 -1.36 7.54
CA PRO A 496 -10.72 -0.45 6.41
C PRO A 496 -9.37 0.30 6.41
N LEU A 497 -8.82 0.56 5.23
CA LEU A 497 -7.62 1.37 5.06
C LEU A 497 -8.00 2.75 4.55
N LEU A 498 -7.59 3.80 5.27
CA LEU A 498 -7.46 5.13 4.69
C LEU A 498 -6.07 5.24 4.07
N MET A 499 -6.02 5.26 2.74
CA MET A 499 -4.79 5.51 2.01
C MET A 499 -4.65 7.00 1.72
N ILE A 500 -3.52 7.59 2.12
CA ILE A 500 -3.11 8.95 1.77
C ILE A 500 -1.93 8.87 0.81
N ASN A 501 -2.00 9.58 -0.31
CA ASN A 501 -0.89 9.74 -1.27
C ASN A 501 -0.66 11.23 -1.56
N THR A 502 0.59 11.69 -1.46
CA THR A 502 0.93 13.10 -1.70
C THR A 502 2.29 13.26 -2.38
N HIS A 503 2.50 14.45 -2.95
CA HIS A 503 3.80 14.93 -3.40
C HIS A 503 3.97 16.36 -2.87
N LEU A 504 4.74 16.50 -1.79
CA LEU A 504 4.95 17.76 -1.08
C LEU A 504 5.85 18.71 -1.87
N PHE A 505 5.88 19.98 -1.45
CA PHE A 505 6.61 21.03 -2.16
C PHE A 505 8.13 20.82 -2.14
N PHE A 506 8.75 20.82 -3.31
CA PHE A 506 10.14 20.42 -3.52
C PHE A 506 11.21 21.41 -3.02
N HIS A 507 10.86 22.68 -2.84
CA HIS A 507 11.88 23.72 -2.64
C HIS A 507 12.69 23.48 -1.34
N PRO A 508 14.03 23.49 -1.39
CA PRO A 508 14.86 23.08 -0.25
C PRO A 508 14.63 23.99 0.97
N TYR A 509 14.54 25.30 0.77
CA TYR A 509 14.30 26.29 1.83
C TYR A 509 12.84 26.40 2.30
N ALA A 510 11.95 25.49 1.88
CA ALA A 510 10.52 25.55 2.23
C ALA A 510 10.03 24.45 3.21
N PRO A 511 10.79 24.04 4.26
CA PRO A 511 10.37 22.96 5.16
C PRO A 511 9.10 23.33 5.95
N HIS A 512 8.98 24.56 6.44
CA HIS A 512 7.74 25.11 7.03
C HIS A 512 6.48 24.97 6.14
N ILE A 513 6.58 25.12 4.81
CA ILE A 513 5.44 24.90 3.89
C ILE A 513 5.06 23.42 3.88
N ARG A 514 6.05 22.51 3.84
CA ARG A 514 5.81 21.06 3.88
C ARG A 514 5.18 20.63 5.21
N SER A 515 5.63 21.21 6.32
CA SER A 515 5.05 20.99 7.66
C SER A 515 3.59 21.47 7.73
N LEU A 516 3.27 22.67 7.25
CA LEU A 516 1.88 23.16 7.19
C LEU A 516 0.99 22.34 6.25
N HIS A 517 1.48 21.97 5.06
CA HIS A 517 0.75 21.09 4.15
C HIS A 517 0.46 19.73 4.78
N THR A 518 1.43 19.12 5.45
CA THR A 518 1.25 17.82 6.09
C THR A 518 0.22 17.90 7.22
N ALA A 519 0.29 18.93 8.06
CA ALA A 519 -0.70 19.15 9.12
C ALA A 519 -2.12 19.29 8.54
N ALA A 520 -2.29 20.12 7.50
CA ALA A 520 -3.56 20.30 6.82
C ALA A 520 -4.09 19.00 6.18
N ILE A 521 -3.22 18.18 5.58
CA ILE A 521 -3.59 16.87 5.02
C ILE A 521 -4.12 15.95 6.12
N LEU A 522 -3.47 15.91 7.29
CA LEU A 522 -3.88 15.04 8.40
C LEU A 522 -5.20 15.53 9.04
N GLU A 523 -5.42 16.84 9.15
CA GLU A 523 -6.69 17.42 9.59
C GLU A 523 -7.84 17.11 8.61
N GLU A 524 -7.60 17.26 7.31
CA GLU A 524 -8.57 16.91 6.26
C GLU A 524 -8.88 15.41 6.25
N ALA A 525 -7.87 14.55 6.48
CA ALA A 525 -8.06 13.11 6.59
C ALA A 525 -8.94 12.72 7.78
N ALA A 526 -8.73 13.32 8.95
CA ALA A 526 -9.57 13.08 10.11
C ALA A 526 -11.02 13.57 9.90
N ALA A 527 -11.18 14.72 9.24
CA ALA A 527 -12.50 15.22 8.87
C ALA A 527 -13.22 14.30 7.87
N ALA A 528 -12.52 13.85 6.83
CA ALA A 528 -13.06 12.93 5.83
C ALA A 528 -13.53 11.61 6.46
N LEU A 529 -12.74 11.04 7.38
CA LEU A 529 -13.13 9.85 8.13
C LEU A 529 -14.40 10.06 8.96
N ALA A 530 -14.50 11.18 9.66
CA ALA A 530 -15.68 11.50 10.46
C ALA A 530 -16.94 11.63 9.57
N ASP A 531 -16.82 12.35 8.45
CA ASP A 531 -17.90 12.56 7.49
C ASP A 531 -18.35 11.23 6.86
N TRP A 532 -17.41 10.39 6.43
CA TRP A 532 -17.70 9.08 5.85
C TRP A 532 -18.32 8.12 6.87
N GLN A 533 -17.86 8.15 8.13
CA GLN A 533 -18.47 7.35 9.19
C GLN A 533 -19.93 7.77 9.44
N GLN A 534 -20.21 9.08 9.46
CA GLN A 534 -21.56 9.60 9.61
C GLN A 534 -22.46 9.22 8.42
N GLN A 535 -21.95 9.34 7.20
CA GLN A 535 -22.65 8.93 5.98
C GLN A 535 -22.95 7.43 5.97
N ALA A 536 -21.99 6.60 6.38
CA ALA A 536 -22.15 5.15 6.49
C ALA A 536 -23.24 4.78 7.50
N GLN A 537 -23.26 5.41 8.68
CA GLN A 537 -24.29 5.20 9.69
C GLN A 537 -25.68 5.59 9.17
N ALA A 538 -25.79 6.73 8.47
CA ALA A 538 -27.05 7.16 7.87
C ALA A 538 -27.53 6.20 6.77
N ALA A 539 -26.62 5.71 5.92
CA ALA A 539 -26.92 4.72 4.88
C ALA A 539 -27.37 3.38 5.47
N ALA A 540 -26.68 2.89 6.52
CA ALA A 540 -27.05 1.66 7.21
C ALA A 540 -28.44 1.77 7.88
N ALA A 541 -28.75 2.92 8.50
CA ALA A 541 -30.07 3.18 9.07
C ALA A 541 -31.17 3.24 8.01
N ALA A 542 -30.91 3.87 6.86
CA ALA A 542 -31.84 3.93 5.74
C ALA A 542 -32.09 2.55 5.12
N ALA A 543 -31.04 1.73 4.96
CA ALA A 543 -31.14 0.36 4.48
C ALA A 543 -31.95 -0.54 5.43
N ALA A 544 -31.78 -0.39 6.75
CA ALA A 544 -32.58 -1.12 7.74
C ALA A 544 -34.07 -0.72 7.74
N ALA A 545 -34.39 0.50 7.30
CA ALA A 545 -35.76 1.01 7.19
C ALA A 545 -36.44 0.68 5.85
N ALA A 546 -35.67 0.28 4.82
CA ALA A 546 -36.20 -0.01 3.49
C ALA A 546 -36.68 -1.47 3.40
N VAL A 547 -37.98 -1.66 3.10
CA VAL A 547 -38.55 -2.96 2.74
C VAL A 547 -38.30 -3.19 1.25
N GLU A 548 -37.40 -4.15 0.94
CA GLU A 548 -37.04 -4.73 -0.37
C GLU A 548 -36.56 -3.75 -1.47
N PRO A 549 -35.30 -3.84 -1.94
CA PRO A 549 -34.83 -3.08 -3.10
C PRO A 549 -34.99 -3.86 -4.42
N ASN A 550 -35.51 -3.17 -5.42
CA ASN A 550 -35.58 -3.60 -6.83
C ASN A 550 -34.17 -3.55 -7.47
N PRO A 551 -33.65 -4.62 -8.10
CA PRO A 551 -32.27 -4.69 -8.55
C PRO A 551 -32.13 -4.29 -10.02
N SER A 552 -31.94 -2.99 -10.32
CA SER A 552 -31.44 -2.58 -11.63
C SER A 552 -30.98 -1.11 -11.66
N SER A 553 -29.70 -0.86 -11.33
CA SER A 553 -28.99 0.33 -11.83
C SER A 553 -27.49 0.18 -11.60
N SER A 554 -26.71 0.06 -12.67
CA SER A 554 -25.24 0.05 -12.65
C SER A 554 -24.72 1.36 -13.26
N SER A 555 -24.07 2.21 -12.46
CA SER A 555 -23.37 3.41 -12.89
C SER A 555 -22.13 3.62 -12.02
N SER A 556 -21.02 4.04 -12.63
CA SER A 556 -19.66 4.09 -12.08
C SER A 556 -19.39 5.23 -11.09
N ALA A 557 -20.35 5.53 -10.22
CA ALA A 557 -20.10 6.31 -9.00
C ALA A 557 -19.87 5.32 -7.85
N VAL A 558 -19.10 5.72 -6.83
CA VAL A 558 -19.00 5.00 -5.55
C VAL A 558 -20.40 4.57 -5.13
N GLU A 559 -20.70 3.27 -5.18
CA GLU A 559 -22.06 2.81 -4.88
C GLU A 559 -22.36 3.17 -3.42
N PRO A 560 -23.46 3.89 -3.11
CA PRO A 560 -23.86 4.22 -1.74
C PRO A 560 -23.94 3.00 -0.82
N ARG A 561 -24.09 1.82 -1.43
CA ARG A 561 -24.11 0.51 -0.76
C ARG A 561 -22.76 0.14 -0.13
N VAL A 562 -21.63 0.41 -0.79
CA VAL A 562 -20.29 0.01 -0.29
C VAL A 562 -19.89 0.88 0.90
N LEU A 563 -20.14 2.19 0.84
CA LEU A 563 -19.86 3.07 1.97
C LEU A 563 -20.70 2.71 3.21
N GLY A 564 -21.95 2.26 3.03
CA GLY A 564 -22.80 1.79 4.13
C GLY A 564 -22.22 0.61 4.92
N GLU A 565 -21.40 -0.24 4.28
CA GLU A 565 -20.75 -1.40 4.93
C GLU A 565 -19.71 -0.97 5.97
N LEU A 566 -19.17 0.25 5.86
CA LEU A 566 -18.23 0.82 6.84
C LEU A 566 -18.81 0.84 8.27
N ALA A 567 -20.13 1.03 8.43
CA ALA A 567 -20.77 1.13 9.74
C ALA A 567 -20.64 -0.16 10.59
N GLY A 568 -20.45 -1.32 9.96
CA GLY A 568 -20.29 -2.61 10.63
C GLY A 568 -18.83 -3.05 10.82
N LEU A 569 -17.86 -2.25 10.38
CA LEU A 569 -16.44 -2.59 10.38
C LEU A 569 -15.70 -1.87 11.52
N PRO A 570 -14.53 -2.40 11.96
CA PRO A 570 -13.70 -1.68 12.93
C PRO A 570 -13.23 -0.33 12.36
N PRO A 571 -12.81 0.62 13.23
CA PRO A 571 -12.35 1.93 12.78
C PRO A 571 -11.24 1.83 11.72
N PRO A 572 -11.28 2.68 10.68
CA PRO A 572 -10.24 2.69 9.65
C PRO A 572 -8.84 2.92 10.22
N THR A 573 -7.86 2.24 9.65
CA THR A 573 -6.43 2.45 9.94
C THR A 573 -5.80 3.28 8.82
N VAL A 574 -4.76 4.05 9.15
CA VAL A 574 -4.16 5.00 8.20
C VAL A 574 -2.85 4.47 7.62
N LEU A 575 -2.67 4.68 6.32
CA LEU A 575 -1.40 4.58 5.59
C LEU A 575 -1.15 5.91 4.88
N PHE A 576 0.02 6.51 5.10
CA PHE A 576 0.42 7.77 4.48
C PHE A 576 1.66 7.54 3.64
N CYS A 577 1.51 7.61 2.33
CA CYS A 577 2.55 7.41 1.34
C CYS A 577 2.85 8.69 0.58
N GLY A 578 4.05 8.80 0.02
CA GLY A 578 4.35 9.87 -0.92
C GLY A 578 5.80 10.26 -1.00
N ASP A 579 6.07 11.14 -1.97
CA ASP A 579 7.27 11.96 -2.01
C ASP A 579 7.06 13.16 -1.09
N LEU A 580 7.75 13.15 0.05
CA LEU A 580 7.61 14.19 1.06
C LEU A 580 8.61 15.32 0.85
N ASN A 581 9.54 15.24 -0.12
CA ASN A 581 10.59 16.22 -0.35
C ASN A 581 11.29 16.70 0.95
N SER A 582 11.45 15.78 1.90
CA SER A 582 11.95 16.06 3.25
C SER A 582 13.03 15.04 3.58
N ASP A 583 14.29 15.46 3.47
CA ASP A 583 15.46 14.62 3.70
C ASP A 583 15.96 14.68 5.15
N LEU A 584 16.69 13.64 5.57
CA LEU A 584 17.29 13.56 6.91
C LEU A 584 18.70 14.16 7.00
N ASN A 585 19.25 14.70 5.90
CA ASN A 585 20.66 15.12 5.85
C ASN A 585 20.93 16.34 6.74
N SER A 586 19.91 17.17 7.00
CA SER A 586 20.01 18.40 7.80
C SER A 586 19.40 18.28 9.19
N GLY A 587 19.08 17.07 9.65
CA GLY A 587 18.34 16.81 10.89
C GLY A 587 16.99 16.12 10.61
N VAL A 588 16.16 15.94 11.63
CA VAL A 588 14.82 15.35 11.50
C VAL A 588 13.85 16.41 11.00
N PRO A 589 13.28 16.33 9.78
CA PRO A 589 12.33 17.32 9.28
C PRO A 589 11.05 17.36 10.10
N GLY A 590 10.41 18.53 10.14
CA GLY A 590 9.17 18.70 10.90
C GLY A 590 8.05 17.78 10.42
N VAL A 591 8.02 17.44 9.13
CA VAL A 591 7.12 16.43 8.57
C VAL A 591 7.34 15.05 9.22
N VAL A 592 8.59 14.63 9.38
CA VAL A 592 8.97 13.34 9.97
C VAL A 592 8.64 13.32 11.46
N GLU A 593 9.04 14.36 12.21
CA GLU A 593 8.76 14.49 13.64
C GLU A 593 7.25 14.51 13.92
N MET A 594 6.49 15.25 13.11
CA MET A 594 5.05 15.36 13.26
C MET A 594 4.32 14.06 12.99
N LEU A 595 4.74 13.30 11.97
CA LEU A 595 4.17 11.98 11.70
C LEU A 595 4.51 10.98 12.82
N GLN A 596 5.71 11.04 13.41
CA GLN A 596 6.16 10.13 14.47
C GLN A 596 5.57 10.43 15.86
N THR A 597 5.41 11.70 16.20
CA THR A 597 5.06 12.13 17.57
C THR A 597 3.64 12.69 17.68
N GLY A 598 3.02 12.96 16.54
CA GLY A 598 1.74 13.68 16.46
C GLY A 598 1.86 15.17 16.78
N ARG A 599 3.08 15.72 16.91
CA ARG A 599 3.33 17.11 17.31
C ARG A 599 4.52 17.71 16.59
N LEU A 600 4.53 19.04 16.49
CA LEU A 600 5.67 19.82 16.02
C LEU A 600 5.78 21.07 16.90
N ALA A 601 6.93 21.29 17.52
CA ALA A 601 7.14 22.40 18.45
C ALA A 601 7.31 23.75 17.74
N ALA A 602 6.95 24.84 18.41
CA ALA A 602 7.09 26.21 17.90
C ALA A 602 8.53 26.65 17.62
N ASP A 603 9.51 26.05 18.30
CA ASP A 603 10.93 26.33 18.15
C ASP A 603 11.65 25.39 17.16
N HIS A 604 10.92 24.46 16.54
CA HIS A 604 11.46 23.50 15.59
C HIS A 604 12.17 24.18 14.40
N TRP A 605 13.25 23.55 13.92
CA TRP A 605 14.15 24.13 12.92
C TRP A 605 13.47 24.45 11.58
N ASP A 606 12.45 23.67 11.16
CA ASP A 606 11.64 23.94 9.97
C ASP A 606 11.14 25.40 9.89
N TRP A 607 10.69 25.95 11.03
CA TRP A 607 10.21 27.32 11.11
C TRP A 607 11.35 28.32 10.94
N GLN A 608 12.50 28.02 11.52
CA GLN A 608 13.69 28.87 11.45
C GLN A 608 14.27 28.90 10.03
N MET A 609 14.42 27.74 9.39
CA MET A 609 14.86 27.67 7.99
C MET A 609 13.82 28.33 7.06
N GLY A 610 12.54 28.12 7.35
CA GLY A 610 11.46 28.76 6.63
C GLY A 610 11.43 30.28 6.70
N ALA A 611 11.97 30.87 7.78
CA ALA A 611 12.04 32.33 7.92
C ALA A 611 12.87 33.00 6.81
N SER A 612 13.82 32.27 6.22
CA SER A 612 14.64 32.76 5.11
C SER A 612 13.94 32.68 3.76
N PHE A 613 12.89 31.87 3.61
CA PHE A 613 12.19 31.65 2.35
C PHE A 613 11.47 32.91 1.85
N ARG A 614 11.55 33.19 0.55
CA ARG A 614 10.83 34.25 -0.15
C ARG A 614 10.18 33.68 -1.41
N TRP A 615 8.88 33.90 -1.57
CA TRP A 615 8.17 33.41 -2.74
C TRP A 615 8.67 34.05 -4.04
N GLY A 616 8.99 33.24 -5.04
CA GLY A 616 9.44 33.71 -6.36
C GLY A 616 10.93 34.06 -6.47
N LYS A 617 11.70 33.85 -5.40
CA LYS A 617 13.16 34.04 -5.36
C LYS A 617 13.88 32.79 -5.89
N GLU A 618 14.92 32.94 -6.72
CA GLU A 618 15.71 31.81 -7.26
C GLU A 618 16.79 31.32 -6.28
N GLU A 619 17.18 30.04 -6.35
CA GLU A 619 18.14 29.41 -5.41
C GLU A 619 19.49 30.15 -5.32
N GLY A 620 20.01 30.67 -6.44
CA GLY A 620 21.28 31.40 -6.48
C GLY A 620 21.26 32.70 -5.65
N GLU A 621 20.10 33.35 -5.54
CA GLU A 621 19.95 34.59 -4.80
C GLU A 621 19.93 34.37 -3.26
N TYR A 622 19.70 33.14 -2.79
CA TYR A 622 19.84 32.78 -1.37
C TYR A 622 21.31 32.53 -0.98
N ALA A 623 22.10 31.97 -1.91
CA ALA A 623 23.53 31.74 -1.70
C ALA A 623 24.29 33.08 -1.60
N GLU A 624 23.99 34.03 -2.49
CA GLU A 624 24.59 35.37 -2.47
C GLU A 624 24.28 36.14 -1.17
N GLU A 625 23.05 36.06 -0.66
CA GLU A 625 22.69 36.67 0.63
C GLU A 625 23.38 36.00 1.82
N SER A 626 23.53 34.68 1.80
CA SER A 626 24.23 33.93 2.85
C SER A 626 25.71 34.31 2.90
N GLU A 627 26.36 34.46 1.73
CA GLU A 627 27.73 34.94 1.63
C GLU A 627 27.87 36.39 2.10
N GLN A 628 26.93 37.27 1.74
CA GLN A 628 26.91 38.66 2.19
C GLN A 628 26.71 38.77 3.71
N GLN A 629 25.82 37.98 4.30
CA GLN A 629 25.60 37.94 5.75
C GLN A 629 26.83 37.41 6.51
N GLN A 630 27.52 36.40 5.98
CA GLN A 630 28.78 35.93 6.56
C GLN A 630 29.88 36.98 6.50
N GLN A 631 29.99 37.72 5.39
CA GLN A 631 30.96 38.82 5.27
C GLN A 631 30.62 39.98 6.23
N GLN A 632 29.34 40.27 6.43
CA GLN A 632 28.88 41.31 7.34
C GLN A 632 29.15 40.94 8.81
N GLN A 633 28.87 39.69 9.22
CA GLN A 633 29.20 39.19 10.56
C GLN A 633 30.72 39.17 10.83
N GLN A 634 31.53 38.84 9.83
CA GLN A 634 33.00 38.93 9.94
C GLN A 634 33.48 40.38 10.10
N GLN A 635 32.87 41.34 9.39
CA GLN A 635 33.19 42.76 9.55
C GLN A 635 32.76 43.31 10.92
N GLU A 636 31.59 42.91 11.42
CA GLU A 636 31.10 43.31 12.74
C GLU A 636 31.95 42.71 13.87
N GLY A 637 32.36 41.43 13.75
CA GLY A 637 33.29 40.80 14.69
C GLY A 637 34.67 41.47 14.71
N GLN A 638 35.17 41.93 13.56
CA GLN A 638 36.42 42.70 13.49
C GLN A 638 36.27 44.10 14.10
N GLN A 639 35.12 44.76 13.95
CA GLN A 639 34.84 46.05 14.59
C GLN A 639 34.69 45.93 16.11
N GLN A 640 34.05 44.86 16.61
CA GLN A 640 33.97 44.58 18.04
C GLN A 640 35.34 44.32 18.65
N GLN A 641 36.19 43.52 18.01
CA GLN A 641 37.56 43.29 18.48
C GLN A 641 38.41 44.57 18.49
N GLN A 642 38.21 45.48 17.52
CA GLN A 642 38.88 46.79 17.52
C GLN A 642 38.36 47.72 18.63
N GLN A 643 37.05 47.69 18.93
CA GLN A 643 36.48 48.46 20.04
C GLN A 643 36.94 47.92 21.41
N GLU A 644 37.01 46.60 21.58
CA GLU A 644 37.50 45.97 22.81
C GLU A 644 38.99 46.28 23.05
N GLN A 645 39.81 46.27 22.00
CA GLN A 645 41.23 46.66 22.11
C GLN A 645 41.42 48.15 22.43
N GLN A 646 40.51 49.03 21.98
CA GLN A 646 40.55 50.45 22.34
C GLN A 646 40.06 50.70 23.77
N GLN A 647 39.08 49.93 24.27
CA GLN A 647 38.62 50.01 25.66
C GLN A 647 39.65 49.48 26.66
N GLN A 648 40.40 48.42 26.32
CA GLN A 648 41.44 47.88 27.22
C GLN A 648 42.66 48.80 27.39
N GLN A 649 42.84 49.80 26.53
CA GLN A 649 43.91 50.80 26.67
C GLN A 649 43.54 52.00 27.53
N GLN A 650 42.29 52.09 28.00
CA GLN A 650 41.81 53.20 28.82
C GLN A 650 40.97 52.73 30.01
N LEU A 651 41.55 52.06 31.02
CA LEU A 651 41.00 52.08 32.40
C LEU A 651 42.04 51.63 33.45
N PRO A 652 42.11 52.29 34.64
CA PRO A 652 43.02 51.93 35.72
C PRO A 652 42.42 50.89 36.68
N LEU A 653 43.32 50.15 37.34
CA LEU A 653 43.06 49.09 38.31
C LEU A 653 42.26 49.57 39.54
N ALA A 654 41.12 48.95 39.82
CA ALA A 654 40.48 48.92 41.13
C ALA A 654 39.56 47.69 41.30
N ASP A 655 39.53 47.19 42.54
CA ASP A 655 39.01 45.91 42.99
C ASP A 655 37.48 45.72 42.92
N GLY A 656 37.11 44.47 42.60
CA GLY A 656 35.97 43.68 43.09
C GLY A 656 34.58 44.32 43.17
N HIS A 657 33.67 43.90 42.28
CA HIS A 657 32.25 43.66 42.57
C HIS A 657 31.62 42.78 41.47
N ASP A 658 30.52 42.12 41.81
CA ASP A 658 29.80 41.04 41.13
C ASP A 658 29.59 41.19 39.61
N PHE A 659 29.77 40.08 38.89
CA PHE A 659 29.50 39.95 37.46
C PHE A 659 28.03 39.53 37.26
N GLU A 660 27.13 40.50 37.07
CA GLU A 660 25.87 40.24 36.38
C GLU A 660 26.16 40.04 34.88
N PRO A 661 25.59 39.01 34.22
CA PRO A 661 25.74 38.87 32.78
C PRO A 661 25.05 40.06 32.07
N PRO A 662 25.66 40.67 31.05
CA PRO A 662 25.06 41.80 30.37
C PRO A 662 23.76 41.36 29.70
N SER A 663 22.68 42.08 30.01
CA SER A 663 21.42 42.02 29.27
C SER A 663 21.71 42.23 27.78
N SER A 664 21.45 41.20 26.98
CA SER A 664 21.46 41.30 25.53
C SER A 664 20.44 42.36 25.10
N SER A 665 20.93 43.48 24.57
CA SER A 665 20.10 44.42 23.83
C SER A 665 19.48 43.69 22.63
N PRO A 666 18.18 43.85 22.35
CA PRO A 666 17.50 43.09 21.32
C PRO A 666 17.93 43.60 19.95
N LEU A 667 18.82 42.87 19.28
CA LEU A 667 18.81 42.86 17.82
C LEU A 667 17.44 42.34 17.40
N ALA A 668 16.64 43.20 16.80
CA ALA A 668 15.30 42.91 16.33
C ALA A 668 15.34 41.74 15.32
N ALA A 669 15.11 40.53 15.81
CA ALA A 669 14.96 39.35 14.99
C ALA A 669 13.62 39.41 14.25
N VAL A 670 13.66 39.82 12.99
CA VAL A 670 12.54 39.61 12.05
C VAL A 670 12.59 38.13 11.62
N GLY A 671 12.17 37.24 12.51
CA GLY A 671 12.08 35.80 12.25
C GLY A 671 10.63 35.34 12.14
N LEU A 672 10.37 34.29 11.35
CA LEU A 672 9.08 33.58 11.38
C LEU A 672 8.88 33.02 12.80
N HIS A 673 7.91 33.53 13.54
CA HIS A 673 7.53 32.94 14.82
C HIS A 673 6.79 31.63 14.55
N GLY A 674 7.47 30.49 14.81
CA GLY A 674 6.89 29.16 14.71
C GLY A 674 5.70 28.96 15.65
N MET A 675 4.99 27.85 15.47
CA MET A 675 3.82 27.50 16.28
C MET A 675 3.87 26.03 16.67
N ASP A 676 3.27 25.72 17.82
CA ASP A 676 3.00 24.34 18.19
C ASP A 676 1.87 23.81 17.31
N VAL A 677 2.13 22.70 16.63
CA VAL A 677 1.14 21.98 15.81
C VAL A 677 0.91 20.62 16.42
N ALA A 678 -0.36 20.21 16.50
CA ALA A 678 -0.75 18.86 16.88
C ALA A 678 -1.61 18.25 15.76
N VAL A 679 -1.36 16.99 15.42
CA VAL A 679 -2.05 16.29 14.34
C VAL A 679 -2.79 15.06 14.86
N PRO A 680 -3.88 14.62 14.19
CA PRO A 680 -4.77 13.58 14.71
C PRO A 680 -4.21 12.16 14.64
N PHE A 681 -3.08 11.94 13.98
CA PHE A 681 -2.51 10.61 13.76
C PHE A 681 -1.05 10.56 14.22
N VAL A 682 -0.69 9.42 14.83
CA VAL A 682 0.69 9.06 15.17
C VAL A 682 1.03 7.83 14.35
N LEU A 683 2.04 7.95 13.48
CA LEU A 683 2.41 6.95 12.48
C LEU A 683 3.88 6.55 12.63
N ARG A 684 4.24 5.41 12.06
CA ARG A 684 5.61 4.89 12.05
C ARG A 684 6.08 4.69 10.60
N SER A 685 7.35 5.02 10.32
CA SER A 685 7.95 4.71 9.01
C SER A 685 8.08 3.20 8.87
N SER A 686 7.79 2.66 7.68
CA SER A 686 7.77 1.22 7.42
C SER A 686 9.12 0.50 7.65
N ASP A 687 10.21 1.25 7.65
CA ASP A 687 11.59 0.76 7.80
C ASP A 687 12.34 1.46 8.93
N ASP A 688 11.64 2.18 9.81
CA ASP A 688 12.26 3.00 10.85
C ASP A 688 13.33 3.97 10.31
N LEU A 689 13.10 4.49 9.09
CA LEU A 689 14.00 5.43 8.40
C LEU A 689 15.36 4.81 8.03
N ALA A 690 15.44 3.48 7.93
CA ALA A 690 16.67 2.77 7.59
C ALA A 690 17.04 2.83 6.10
N THR A 691 16.10 3.16 5.20
CA THR A 691 16.39 3.32 3.77
C THR A 691 17.35 4.49 3.57
N PRO A 692 18.53 4.27 2.96
CA PRO A 692 19.57 5.29 2.91
C PRO A 692 19.22 6.45 1.97
N TYR A 693 18.53 6.16 0.88
CA TYR A 693 18.07 7.14 -0.11
C TYR A 693 16.99 6.52 -0.99
N THR A 694 16.15 7.38 -1.57
CA THR A 694 15.16 7.02 -2.58
C THR A 694 15.29 7.88 -3.83
N ASN A 695 15.75 9.12 -3.72
CA ASN A 695 16.18 9.96 -4.85
C ASN A 695 17.71 9.90 -5.01
N TYR A 696 18.19 9.75 -6.25
CA TYR A 696 19.63 9.79 -6.52
C TYR A 696 20.02 10.31 -7.90
N THR A 697 20.38 11.59 -7.95
CA THR A 697 20.90 12.28 -9.13
C THR A 697 22.38 12.65 -8.96
N SER A 698 23.00 13.27 -9.97
CA SER A 698 24.39 13.73 -9.90
C SER A 698 24.64 14.86 -8.89
N GLY A 699 23.61 15.65 -8.58
CA GLY A 699 23.70 16.81 -7.69
C GLY A 699 23.07 16.60 -6.33
N TYR A 700 22.26 15.56 -6.14
CA TYR A 700 21.47 15.38 -4.92
C TYR A 700 21.15 13.90 -4.67
N LYS A 701 21.20 13.50 -3.40
CA LYS A 701 20.94 12.13 -2.93
C LYS A 701 20.30 12.19 -1.55
N ALA A 702 19.08 11.66 -1.43
CA ALA A 702 18.32 11.74 -0.20
C ALA A 702 17.21 10.69 -0.10
N LEU A 703 16.77 10.42 1.14
CA LEU A 703 15.52 9.75 1.43
C LEU A 703 14.38 10.78 1.34
N LEU A 704 13.53 10.67 0.32
CA LEU A 704 12.39 11.58 0.09
C LEU A 704 11.05 10.85 0.07
N ASP A 705 11.04 9.54 -0.21
CA ASP A 705 9.85 8.74 -0.42
C ASP A 705 9.60 7.83 0.77
N TYR A 706 8.38 7.89 1.31
CA TYR A 706 8.04 7.22 2.55
C TYR A 706 6.74 6.42 2.44
N VAL A 707 6.65 5.38 3.27
CA VAL A 707 5.39 4.68 3.60
C VAL A 707 5.25 4.68 5.11
N TRP A 708 4.30 5.46 5.60
CA TRP A 708 3.95 5.57 7.02
C TRP A 708 2.70 4.76 7.32
N TYR A 709 2.67 4.07 8.45
CA TYR A 709 1.54 3.23 8.85
C TYR A 709 1.14 3.50 10.30
N ASP A 710 -0.13 3.27 10.63
CA ASP A 710 -0.61 3.26 12.01
C ASP A 710 -0.03 2.04 12.75
N PRO A 711 0.91 2.25 13.69
CA PRO A 711 1.58 1.15 14.37
C PRO A 711 0.66 0.43 15.35
N SER A 712 -0.49 0.98 15.73
CA SER A 712 -1.43 0.29 16.63
C SER A 712 -2.16 -0.88 15.96
N ARG A 713 -2.30 -0.84 14.62
CA ARG A 713 -3.10 -1.83 13.85
C ARG A 713 -2.31 -2.59 12.80
N LEU A 714 -1.18 -2.06 12.35
CA LEU A 714 -0.36 -2.66 11.30
C LEU A 714 1.06 -2.94 11.83
N HIS A 715 1.76 -3.86 11.18
CA HIS A 715 3.20 -4.04 11.34
C HIS A 715 3.82 -4.44 9.99
N VAL A 716 5.09 -4.09 9.81
CA VAL A 716 5.82 -4.48 8.61
C VAL A 716 6.38 -5.88 8.78
N THR A 717 6.10 -6.72 7.78
CA THR A 717 6.55 -8.12 7.76
C THR A 717 7.77 -8.33 6.86
N ARG A 718 7.95 -7.48 5.86
CA ARG A 718 9.08 -7.51 4.93
C ARG A 718 9.25 -6.16 4.25
N GLN A 719 10.49 -5.79 4.01
CA GLN A 719 10.88 -4.72 3.09
C GLN A 719 11.51 -5.33 1.84
N LEU A 720 11.18 -4.81 0.67
CA LEU A 720 11.99 -5.04 -0.52
C LEU A 720 13.16 -4.04 -0.50
N PRO A 721 14.41 -4.49 -0.31
CA PRO A 721 15.54 -3.57 -0.22
C PRO A 721 15.65 -2.72 -1.50
N VAL A 722 16.10 -1.48 -1.32
CA VAL A 722 16.54 -0.64 -2.44
C VAL A 722 17.78 -1.28 -3.09
N PRO A 723 17.97 -1.12 -4.42
CA PRO A 723 19.17 -1.64 -5.07
C PRO A 723 20.44 -1.12 -4.42
N ALA A 724 21.47 -1.98 -4.35
CA ALA A 724 22.80 -1.55 -3.98
C ALA A 724 23.31 -0.53 -5.03
N GLU A 725 24.04 0.49 -4.57
CA GLU A 725 24.48 1.61 -5.39
C GLU A 725 25.31 1.18 -6.62
N GLN A 726 26.04 0.07 -6.51
CA GLN A 726 26.81 -0.51 -7.61
C GLN A 726 25.92 -0.92 -8.80
N LEU A 727 24.64 -1.20 -8.58
CA LEU A 727 23.67 -1.57 -9.62
C LEU A 727 23.09 -0.35 -10.33
N LEU A 728 23.24 0.86 -9.77
CA LEU A 728 22.61 2.09 -10.29
C LEU A 728 23.40 2.75 -11.42
N ALA A 729 24.61 2.24 -11.74
CA ALA A 729 25.49 2.81 -12.77
C ALA A 729 25.80 4.32 -12.54
N SER A 730 26.14 4.65 -11.29
CA SER A 730 26.42 6.00 -10.75
C SER A 730 25.21 6.87 -10.43
N PHE A 731 24.29 7.12 -11.35
CA PHE A 731 23.12 8.01 -11.10
C PHE A 731 21.87 7.50 -11.81
N ILE A 732 20.69 7.89 -11.33
CA ILE A 732 19.40 7.59 -11.97
C ILE A 732 18.66 8.90 -12.34
N PRO A 733 17.88 8.92 -13.44
CA PRO A 733 17.51 7.82 -14.31
C PRO A 733 18.68 7.29 -15.15
N SER A 734 18.59 6.02 -15.52
CA SER A 734 19.60 5.29 -16.29
C SER A 734 18.92 4.28 -17.22
N PRO A 735 19.65 3.55 -18.09
CA PRO A 735 19.03 2.55 -18.97
C PRO A 735 18.18 1.51 -18.25
N ASN A 736 18.48 1.22 -16.98
CA ASN A 736 17.76 0.23 -16.19
C ASN A 736 16.74 0.85 -15.23
N PHE A 737 16.84 2.16 -14.94
CA PHE A 737 16.05 2.85 -13.93
C PHE A 737 15.29 4.03 -14.56
N PRO A 738 13.95 3.96 -14.67
CA PRO A 738 13.17 4.92 -15.44
C PRO A 738 12.82 6.22 -14.71
N SER A 739 13.27 6.38 -13.47
CA SER A 739 13.02 7.56 -12.63
C SER A 739 14.33 7.95 -11.94
N ASP A 740 14.41 9.20 -11.50
CA ASP A 740 15.43 9.67 -10.55
C ASP A 740 15.13 9.22 -9.10
N HIS A 741 13.95 8.62 -8.88
CA HIS A 741 13.58 7.96 -7.64
C HIS A 741 13.61 6.43 -7.75
N LEU A 742 13.62 5.76 -6.60
CA LEU A 742 13.51 4.32 -6.44
C LEU A 742 12.18 3.98 -5.78
N ALA A 743 11.47 2.99 -6.33
CA ALA A 743 10.27 2.48 -5.68
C ALA A 743 10.57 1.87 -4.30
N VAL A 744 9.87 2.32 -3.27
CA VAL A 744 9.88 1.67 -1.94
C VAL A 744 8.71 0.72 -1.83
N VAL A 745 8.97 -0.52 -1.39
CA VAL A 745 7.96 -1.60 -1.37
C VAL A 745 8.03 -2.36 -0.05
N TYR A 746 6.88 -2.50 0.60
CA TYR A 746 6.73 -3.10 1.92
C TYR A 746 5.58 -4.11 1.92
N ASP A 747 5.77 -5.26 2.59
CA ASP A 747 4.69 -6.17 2.94
C ASP A 747 4.24 -5.85 4.37
N LEU A 748 3.01 -5.36 4.51
CA LEU A 748 2.39 -5.09 5.80
C LEU A 748 1.41 -6.20 6.18
N ALA A 749 1.15 -6.31 7.47
CA ALA A 749 0.11 -7.16 8.00
C ALA A 749 -0.67 -6.46 9.11
N PHE A 750 -1.96 -6.71 9.17
CA PHE A 750 -2.76 -6.35 10.33
C PHE A 750 -2.23 -7.09 11.55
N LYS A 751 -2.02 -6.34 12.64
CA LYS A 751 -1.82 -6.92 13.96
C LYS A 751 -3.08 -7.72 14.30
N PRO A 752 -2.95 -8.92 14.89
CA PRO A 752 -4.10 -9.61 15.46
C PRO A 752 -4.85 -8.61 16.34
N ALA A 753 -6.16 -8.47 16.13
CA ALA A 753 -6.97 -7.59 16.97
C ALA A 753 -6.66 -7.92 18.44
N VAL A 754 -6.41 -6.90 19.26
CA VAL A 754 -6.35 -7.05 20.71
C VAL A 754 -7.66 -7.72 21.12
N ILE A 755 -7.60 -9.03 21.39
CA ILE A 755 -8.79 -9.76 21.75
C ILE A 755 -9.07 -9.40 23.20
N THR A 756 -9.90 -8.38 23.41
CA THR A 756 -10.60 -8.22 24.68
C THR A 756 -11.68 -9.31 24.70
N HIS A 757 -11.27 -10.54 25.01
CA HIS A 757 -12.22 -11.62 25.20
C HIS A 757 -13.00 -11.32 26.48
N VAL A 758 -14.20 -10.75 26.34
CA VAL A 758 -15.24 -10.88 27.36
C VAL A 758 -15.73 -12.31 27.25
N ILE A 759 -15.05 -13.24 27.93
CA ILE A 759 -15.56 -14.60 28.10
C ILE A 759 -16.61 -14.50 29.20
N THR A 760 -17.87 -14.34 28.80
CA THR A 760 -18.96 -14.74 29.69
C THR A 760 -18.99 -16.26 29.64
N ASP A 761 -18.45 -16.91 30.65
CA ASP A 761 -18.64 -18.35 30.83
C ASP A 761 -19.98 -18.57 31.57
N PRO A 762 -21.05 -19.03 30.89
CA PRO A 762 -22.31 -19.34 31.56
C PRO A 762 -22.20 -20.53 32.54
N ALA A 763 -21.08 -21.27 32.55
CA ALA A 763 -20.85 -22.39 33.47
C ALA A 763 -20.21 -21.99 34.82
N ALA A 764 -19.66 -20.77 34.95
CA ALA A 764 -19.04 -20.30 36.20
C ALA A 764 -20.05 -19.95 37.31
N ALA A 765 -21.36 -19.97 37.01
CA ALA A 765 -22.43 -19.68 37.97
C ALA A 765 -22.79 -20.84 38.92
N ALA A 766 -22.15 -22.02 38.78
CA ALA A 766 -22.35 -23.15 39.68
C ALA A 766 -21.11 -23.35 40.56
N GLY A 767 -21.06 -22.66 41.70
CA GLY A 767 -19.97 -22.78 42.67
C GLY A 767 -19.79 -24.20 43.18
N VAL A 768 -18.57 -24.72 43.07
CA VAL A 768 -18.12 -25.91 43.82
C VAL A 768 -17.44 -25.41 45.10
N PRO A 769 -18.00 -25.68 46.30
CA PRO A 769 -17.37 -25.27 47.54
C PRO A 769 -16.34 -26.32 47.98
N GLY A 770 -15.10 -25.88 48.17
CA GLY A 770 -14.15 -26.56 49.04
C GLY A 770 -12.77 -26.79 48.46
N GLN A 771 -11.85 -25.85 48.69
CA GLN A 771 -10.48 -26.13 49.13
C GLN A 771 -9.86 -24.82 49.64
N GLN A 772 -9.69 -24.71 50.96
CA GLN A 772 -8.92 -23.63 51.58
C GLN A 772 -7.43 -23.90 51.35
N GLY A 773 -6.79 -23.05 50.55
CA GLY A 773 -5.34 -23.03 50.32
C GLY A 773 -4.89 -21.60 50.00
N VAL A 774 -3.75 -21.20 50.57
CA VAL A 774 -3.01 -19.93 50.47
C VAL A 774 -3.54 -18.98 49.38
N GLY A 775 -4.07 -17.82 49.78
CA GLY A 775 -4.75 -16.87 48.90
C GLY A 775 -3.89 -16.36 47.74
N ILE A 776 -4.04 -16.96 46.57
CA ILE A 776 -3.55 -16.44 45.28
C ILE A 776 -4.52 -15.33 44.87
N GLN A 777 -4.02 -14.13 44.53
CA GLN A 777 -4.86 -13.11 43.91
C GLN A 777 -5.36 -13.65 42.57
N GLN A 778 -6.67 -13.92 42.52
CA GLN A 778 -7.38 -14.21 41.28
C GLN A 778 -7.91 -12.88 40.77
N HIS A 779 -7.61 -12.54 39.52
CA HIS A 779 -8.26 -11.41 38.86
C HIS A 779 -9.69 -11.82 38.47
N ASP A 780 -10.63 -10.88 38.49
CA ASP A 780 -12.06 -11.15 38.28
C ASP A 780 -12.29 -11.93 36.97
N SER A 781 -13.00 -13.05 37.04
CA SER A 781 -13.11 -14.06 35.97
C SER A 781 -13.78 -13.55 34.68
N ALA A 782 -14.29 -12.31 34.67
CA ALA A 782 -15.04 -11.73 33.57
C ALA A 782 -14.16 -11.00 32.52
N THR A 783 -12.93 -10.59 32.86
CA THR A 783 -12.07 -9.78 31.97
C THR A 783 -10.58 -9.95 32.28
N PHE A 784 -9.79 -10.39 31.29
CA PHE A 784 -8.32 -10.42 31.36
C PHE A 784 -7.70 -9.60 30.23
N THR A 785 -6.51 -9.04 30.47
CA THR A 785 -5.82 -8.13 29.54
C THR A 785 -4.78 -8.90 28.73
N LEU A 786 -5.00 -9.05 27.42
CA LEU A 786 -4.04 -9.60 26.45
C LEU A 786 -3.57 -8.47 25.53
N LEU A 787 -2.28 -8.14 25.56
CA LEU A 787 -1.68 -7.03 24.81
C LEU A 787 -0.57 -7.55 23.89
N PRO A 788 -0.22 -6.85 22.80
CA PRO A 788 1.00 -7.11 22.06
C PRO A 788 2.25 -6.91 22.92
N ALA A 789 3.24 -7.80 22.81
CA ALA A 789 4.56 -7.62 23.41
C ALA A 789 5.41 -6.65 22.56
N SER A 790 5.04 -5.37 22.55
CA SER A 790 5.70 -4.29 21.81
C SER A 790 6.07 -3.11 22.72
N GLU A 791 6.99 -2.27 22.27
CA GLU A 791 7.48 -1.10 23.04
C GLU A 791 6.34 -0.20 23.56
N ASP A 792 5.27 -0.03 22.78
CA ASP A 792 4.07 0.72 23.16
C ASP A 792 3.42 0.26 24.47
N HIS A 793 3.57 -1.03 24.81
CA HIS A 793 2.94 -1.66 25.97
C HIS A 793 3.92 -1.92 27.12
N VAL A 794 5.16 -1.43 27.02
CA VAL A 794 6.16 -1.54 28.10
C VAL A 794 5.65 -0.87 29.38
N SER A 795 5.00 0.29 29.26
CA SER A 795 4.41 0.99 30.41
C SER A 795 3.26 0.21 31.06
N ASP A 796 2.45 -0.51 30.27
CA ASP A 796 1.36 -1.36 30.79
C ASP A 796 1.92 -2.53 31.60
N ALA A 797 2.99 -3.17 31.10
CA ALA A 797 3.67 -4.26 31.77
C ALA A 797 4.33 -3.79 33.08
N VAL A 798 5.02 -2.65 33.05
CA VAL A 798 5.66 -2.05 34.22
C VAL A 798 4.61 -1.65 35.26
N ALA A 799 3.48 -1.08 34.84
CA ALA A 799 2.38 -0.75 35.74
C ALA A 799 1.80 -2.00 36.42
N ALA A 800 1.68 -3.13 35.71
CA ALA A 800 1.25 -4.40 36.30
C ALA A 800 2.26 -4.94 37.32
N LEU A 801 3.54 -4.98 36.96
CA LEU A 801 4.60 -5.41 37.86
C LEU A 801 4.71 -4.52 39.11
N ALA A 802 4.53 -3.20 38.97
CA ALA A 802 4.55 -2.25 40.08
C ALA A 802 3.39 -2.44 41.06
N ARG A 803 2.25 -2.99 40.62
CA ARG A 803 1.15 -3.41 41.51
C ARG A 803 1.42 -4.72 42.24
N GLY A 804 2.51 -5.41 41.90
CA GLY A 804 2.86 -6.73 42.40
C GLY A 804 2.23 -7.87 41.61
N ASP A 805 1.57 -7.58 40.47
CA ASP A 805 0.94 -8.59 39.62
C ASP A 805 2.00 -9.47 38.92
N VAL A 806 1.62 -10.71 38.60
CA VAL A 806 2.38 -11.57 37.69
C VAL A 806 1.95 -11.27 36.25
N ILE A 807 2.90 -11.15 35.32
CA ILE A 807 2.60 -10.99 33.89
C ILE A 807 3.10 -12.19 33.10
N ALA A 808 2.52 -12.44 31.92
CA ALA A 808 3.07 -13.39 30.95
C ALA A 808 3.69 -12.64 29.77
N LEU A 809 4.88 -13.05 29.32
CA LEU A 809 5.63 -12.36 28.26
C LEU A 809 6.40 -13.35 27.37
N PRO A 810 6.75 -12.98 26.12
CA PRO A 810 7.56 -13.83 25.27
C PRO A 810 9.03 -13.81 25.68
N THR A 811 9.74 -14.90 25.43
CA THR A 811 11.21 -14.93 25.47
C THR A 811 11.75 -15.50 24.16
N ASP A 812 13.07 -15.53 24.00
CA ASP A 812 13.78 -16.18 22.89
C ASP A 812 13.76 -17.72 22.96
N THR A 813 13.11 -18.31 23.97
CA THR A 813 13.04 -19.77 24.16
C THR A 813 11.61 -20.27 24.31
N LEU A 814 10.92 -19.85 25.37
CA LEU A 814 9.52 -20.22 25.69
C LEU A 814 8.80 -18.99 26.24
N TYR A 815 7.47 -18.96 26.19
CA TYR A 815 6.72 -17.95 26.95
C TYR A 815 7.04 -18.09 28.45
N GLY A 816 7.10 -16.96 29.14
CA GLY A 816 7.45 -16.90 30.55
C GLY A 816 6.42 -16.17 31.40
N LEU A 817 6.28 -16.60 32.65
CA LEU A 817 5.65 -15.82 33.71
C LEU A 817 6.72 -15.02 34.43
N ALA A 818 6.43 -13.74 34.65
CA ALA A 818 7.36 -12.78 35.22
C ALA A 818 6.73 -11.99 36.38
N ALA A 819 7.56 -11.66 37.36
CA ALA A 819 7.23 -10.81 38.50
C ALA A 819 8.42 -9.91 38.83
N ALA A 820 8.20 -8.80 39.56
CA ALA A 820 9.31 -7.96 40.04
C ALA A 820 10.23 -8.79 40.95
N ALA A 821 11.54 -8.82 40.66
CA ALA A 821 12.47 -9.75 41.31
C ALA A 821 12.83 -9.37 42.76
N ASP A 822 12.62 -8.11 43.13
CA ASP A 822 12.84 -7.54 44.46
C ASP A 822 11.60 -7.65 45.37
N SER A 823 10.42 -7.91 44.79
CA SER A 823 9.16 -8.04 45.53
C SER A 823 8.93 -9.48 46.03
N ALA A 824 9.08 -9.68 47.34
CA ALA A 824 8.82 -10.98 47.96
C ALA A 824 7.39 -11.48 47.74
N ALA A 825 6.40 -10.57 47.77
CA ALA A 825 5.00 -10.89 47.54
C ALA A 825 4.75 -11.35 46.09
N ALA A 826 5.28 -10.62 45.10
CA ALA A 826 5.10 -10.96 43.68
C ALA A 826 5.80 -12.28 43.33
N VAL A 827 7.01 -12.53 43.87
CA VAL A 827 7.72 -13.80 43.69
C VAL A 827 6.99 -14.97 44.36
N GLN A 828 6.32 -14.75 45.50
CA GLN A 828 5.49 -15.76 46.13
C GLN A 828 4.25 -16.08 45.29
N GLN A 829 3.61 -15.08 44.67
CA GLN A 829 2.51 -15.30 43.72
C GLN A 829 2.97 -16.09 42.50
N LEU A 830 4.08 -15.69 41.88
CA LEU A 830 4.69 -16.41 40.76
C LEU A 830 4.93 -17.90 41.10
N ARG A 831 5.42 -18.18 42.31
CA ARG A 831 5.62 -19.54 42.83
C ARG A 831 4.32 -20.31 42.98
N ALA A 832 3.28 -19.68 43.52
CA ALA A 832 1.98 -20.29 43.71
C ALA A 832 1.34 -20.68 42.37
N ILE A 833 1.40 -19.79 41.37
CA ILE A 833 0.91 -20.04 40.01
C ILE A 833 1.67 -21.20 39.37
N LYS A 834 3.02 -21.16 39.47
CA LYS A 834 3.90 -22.19 38.91
C LYS A 834 3.75 -23.56 39.58
N GLN A 835 3.19 -23.61 40.80
CA GLN A 835 3.16 -24.80 41.66
C GLN A 835 4.56 -25.42 41.84
N ARG A 836 5.55 -24.56 42.10
CA ARG A 836 6.96 -24.95 42.22
C ARG A 836 7.28 -25.34 43.67
N ALA A 837 8.19 -26.30 43.88
CA ALA A 837 8.68 -26.65 45.21
C ALA A 837 9.24 -25.41 45.95
N PRO A 838 9.10 -25.28 47.28
CA PRO A 838 9.53 -24.10 48.04
C PRO A 838 11.00 -23.73 47.84
N SER A 839 11.88 -24.71 47.67
CA SER A 839 13.33 -24.55 47.49
C SER A 839 13.77 -24.26 46.05
N ALA A 840 12.86 -24.33 45.07
CA ALA A 840 13.24 -24.22 43.67
C ALA A 840 13.36 -22.73 43.24
N PRO A 841 14.50 -22.31 42.71
CA PRO A 841 14.79 -20.90 42.37
C PRO A 841 14.11 -20.44 41.09
N PHE A 842 14.05 -19.13 40.87
CA PHE A 842 13.72 -18.49 39.60
C PHE A 842 14.95 -17.83 38.98
N ALA A 843 14.97 -17.71 37.65
CA ALA A 843 15.99 -16.89 36.99
C ALA A 843 15.59 -15.41 37.05
N VAL A 844 16.55 -14.51 36.93
CA VAL A 844 16.33 -13.07 36.78
C VAL A 844 16.65 -12.69 35.35
N ALA A 845 15.71 -12.04 34.67
CA ALA A 845 16.00 -11.34 33.43
C ALA A 845 16.32 -9.87 33.73
N VAL A 846 17.38 -9.36 33.09
CA VAL A 846 17.81 -7.95 33.16
C VAL A 846 17.84 -7.35 31.76
N ALA A 847 17.85 -6.02 31.67
CA ALA A 847 17.79 -5.29 30.41
C ALA A 847 19.04 -5.48 29.55
N ASP A 848 20.21 -5.30 30.17
CA ASP A 848 21.48 -5.25 29.47
C ASP A 848 22.54 -6.11 30.20
N VAL A 849 23.55 -6.59 29.47
CA VAL A 849 24.60 -7.48 30.03
C VAL A 849 25.34 -6.81 31.18
N ASP A 850 25.54 -5.50 31.10
CA ASP A 850 26.21 -4.72 32.12
C ASP A 850 25.36 -4.59 33.42
N ASP A 851 24.06 -4.93 33.39
CA ASP A 851 23.22 -4.97 34.59
C ASP A 851 23.40 -6.25 35.42
N VAL A 852 24.01 -7.30 34.84
CA VAL A 852 24.28 -8.56 35.56
C VAL A 852 25.13 -8.30 36.80
N GLN A 853 26.09 -7.37 36.70
CA GLN A 853 26.95 -7.00 37.82
C GLN A 853 26.15 -6.40 38.99
N ARG A 854 24.95 -5.84 38.80
CA ARG A 854 24.15 -5.31 39.92
C ARG A 854 23.72 -6.40 40.91
N TYR A 855 23.64 -7.66 40.44
CA TYR A 855 23.13 -8.79 41.22
C TYR A 855 24.20 -9.86 41.51
N CYS A 856 25.22 -9.96 40.68
CA CYS A 856 26.20 -11.04 40.71
C CYS A 856 27.64 -10.54 40.88
N VAL A 857 28.48 -11.37 41.49
CA VAL A 857 29.94 -11.20 41.47
C VAL A 857 30.44 -11.56 40.07
N THR A 858 31.04 -10.61 39.36
CA THR A 858 31.46 -10.76 37.95
C THR A 858 32.92 -10.37 37.71
N GLU A 859 33.58 -9.80 38.71
CA GLU A 859 34.91 -9.17 38.64
C GLU A 859 36.01 -10.15 38.20
N GLN A 860 35.82 -11.44 38.46
CA GLN A 860 36.78 -12.50 38.16
C GLN A 860 36.44 -13.28 36.87
N LEU A 861 35.37 -12.90 36.16
CA LEU A 861 35.03 -13.55 34.89
C LEU A 861 35.99 -13.09 33.78
N PRO A 862 36.35 -13.98 32.84
CA PRO A 862 37.10 -13.59 31.65
C PRO A 862 36.42 -12.44 30.89
N ALA A 863 37.21 -11.47 30.45
CA ALA A 863 36.72 -10.30 29.73
C ALA A 863 35.90 -10.72 28.50
N GLY A 864 34.71 -10.12 28.34
CA GLY A 864 33.81 -10.41 27.22
C GLY A 864 33.00 -11.71 27.34
N LEU A 865 33.23 -12.57 28.33
CA LEU A 865 32.52 -13.85 28.47
C LEU A 865 31.00 -13.67 28.55
N LEU A 866 30.53 -12.76 29.41
CA LEU A 866 29.09 -12.51 29.56
C LEU A 866 28.48 -11.95 28.27
N ARG A 867 29.19 -11.07 27.54
CA ARG A 867 28.72 -10.50 26.26
C ARG A 867 28.73 -11.52 25.12
N ALA A 868 29.53 -12.58 25.23
CA ALA A 868 29.53 -13.67 24.28
C ALA A 868 28.38 -14.68 24.52
N LEU A 869 27.88 -14.77 25.75
CA LEU A 869 26.76 -15.64 26.12
C LEU A 869 25.39 -14.94 26.13
N LEU A 870 25.37 -13.62 26.39
CA LEU A 870 24.18 -12.81 26.59
C LEU A 870 24.25 -11.54 25.72
N PRO A 871 23.13 -11.06 25.14
CA PRO A 871 21.77 -11.62 25.19
C PRO A 871 21.64 -12.96 24.46
N GLY A 872 20.73 -13.82 24.91
CA GLY A 872 20.47 -15.08 24.23
C GLY A 872 19.87 -16.19 25.10
N PRO A 873 19.75 -17.41 24.54
CA PRO A 873 19.03 -18.55 25.14
C PRO A 873 19.83 -19.26 26.25
N VAL A 874 20.59 -18.49 27.02
CA VAL A 874 21.47 -18.94 28.10
C VAL A 874 21.06 -18.27 29.41
N THR A 875 21.12 -19.02 30.51
CA THR A 875 20.99 -18.53 31.88
C THR A 875 22.26 -18.89 32.63
N VAL A 876 22.97 -17.90 33.16
CA VAL A 876 24.23 -18.10 33.88
C VAL A 876 24.00 -18.07 35.38
N LEU A 877 24.49 -19.07 36.11
CA LEU A 877 24.53 -19.08 37.58
C LEU A 877 25.83 -18.45 38.05
N LEU A 878 25.72 -17.45 38.92
CA LEU A 878 26.84 -16.71 39.50
C LEU A 878 26.62 -16.49 41.01
N PRO A 879 27.70 -16.26 41.78
CA PRO A 879 27.56 -15.91 43.19
C PRO A 879 26.81 -14.60 43.38
N LEU A 880 25.90 -14.57 44.35
CA LEU A 880 25.09 -13.39 44.70
C LEU A 880 25.98 -12.28 45.28
N ARG A 881 25.74 -11.02 44.90
CA ARG A 881 26.33 -9.86 45.57
C ARG A 881 25.66 -9.57 46.93
N PRO A 882 26.41 -9.21 47.98
CA PRO A 882 25.83 -8.95 49.31
C PRO A 882 24.76 -7.84 49.35
N ASP A 883 24.86 -6.86 48.46
CA ASP A 883 23.99 -5.69 48.32
C ASP A 883 22.88 -5.87 47.27
N ALA A 884 22.76 -7.05 46.66
CA ALA A 884 21.73 -7.31 45.66
C ALA A 884 20.32 -7.28 46.26
N ALA A 885 19.47 -6.39 45.74
CA ALA A 885 18.06 -6.29 46.11
C ALA A 885 17.22 -7.35 45.37
N LEU A 886 17.21 -8.59 45.87
CA LEU A 886 16.42 -9.70 45.32
C LEU A 886 15.61 -10.41 46.42
N ALA A 887 14.40 -10.84 46.08
CA ALA A 887 13.58 -11.64 46.96
C ALA A 887 14.15 -13.06 47.15
N GLN A 888 13.99 -13.62 48.35
CA GLN A 888 14.50 -14.95 48.72
C GLN A 888 14.08 -16.07 47.75
N GLY A 889 12.87 -15.99 47.19
CA GLY A 889 12.36 -16.98 46.22
C GLY A 889 13.10 -17.00 44.88
N VAL A 890 14.00 -16.06 44.62
CA VAL A 890 14.87 -16.00 43.43
C VAL A 890 16.21 -16.69 43.68
N LEU A 891 16.62 -16.84 44.96
CA LEU A 891 17.94 -17.29 45.35
C LEU A 891 18.04 -18.83 45.38
N GLN A 892 19.20 -19.36 45.01
CA GLN A 892 19.58 -20.76 45.29
C GLN A 892 20.42 -20.83 46.56
N PRO A 893 20.05 -21.62 47.58
CA PRO A 893 20.88 -21.81 48.76
C PRO A 893 22.24 -22.42 48.39
N GLY A 894 23.33 -21.86 48.93
CA GLY A 894 24.64 -22.53 48.90
C GLY A 894 24.64 -23.78 49.79
N SER A 895 25.71 -24.60 49.72
CA SER A 895 25.83 -25.92 50.38
C SER A 895 25.71 -25.93 51.92
N SER A 896 25.40 -24.81 52.57
CA SER A 896 25.13 -24.72 54.00
C SER A 896 24.32 -23.45 54.35
N SER A 897 22.98 -23.53 54.41
CA SER A 897 22.21 -22.52 55.16
C SER A 897 20.88 -23.04 55.72
N ASN A 898 20.67 -22.75 57.00
CA ASN A 898 19.34 -22.58 57.60
C ASN A 898 18.88 -21.16 57.26
N GLY A 899 17.67 -21.03 56.69
CA GLY A 899 17.16 -19.80 56.07
C GLY A 899 17.27 -18.54 56.94
N SER A 900 18.08 -17.57 56.49
CA SER A 900 18.20 -16.23 57.07
C SER A 900 17.64 -15.16 56.13
N ASP A 901 17.02 -14.12 56.68
CA ASP A 901 16.13 -13.20 55.95
C ASP A 901 16.80 -12.07 55.13
N THR A 902 18.13 -11.99 55.00
CA THR A 902 18.81 -10.89 54.28
C THR A 902 19.73 -11.34 53.14
N ALA A 903 19.82 -10.54 52.07
CA ALA A 903 20.68 -10.81 50.91
C ALA A 903 22.17 -10.92 51.29
N ALA A 904 22.64 -10.09 52.24
CA ALA A 904 24.00 -10.16 52.76
C ALA A 904 24.31 -11.49 53.48
N ALA A 905 23.36 -12.03 54.24
CA ALA A 905 23.52 -13.31 54.91
C ALA A 905 23.40 -14.50 53.92
N ALA A 906 22.54 -14.39 52.90
CA ALA A 906 22.47 -15.37 51.81
C ALA A 906 23.76 -15.40 50.98
N ALA A 907 24.33 -14.23 50.66
CA ALA A 907 25.62 -14.11 49.98
C ALA A 907 26.77 -14.70 50.85
N ALA A 908 26.77 -14.41 52.16
CA ALA A 908 27.73 -15.00 53.10
C ALA A 908 27.60 -16.54 53.23
N ALA A 909 26.40 -17.08 52.98
CA ALA A 909 26.15 -18.52 52.90
C ALA A 909 26.41 -19.13 51.51
N GLY A 910 26.99 -18.38 50.58
CA GLY A 910 27.35 -18.84 49.25
C GLY A 910 26.14 -19.02 48.31
N ALA A 911 25.07 -18.24 48.48
CA ALA A 911 23.93 -18.28 47.57
C ALA A 911 24.31 -17.89 46.14
N VAL A 912 23.63 -18.52 45.17
CA VAL A 912 23.84 -18.27 43.74
C VAL A 912 22.54 -17.84 43.09
N VAL A 913 22.63 -17.06 42.02
CA VAL A 913 21.47 -16.57 41.26
C VAL A 913 21.67 -16.85 39.78
N GLY A 914 20.59 -17.26 39.12
CA GLY A 914 20.56 -17.42 37.67
C GLY A 914 20.14 -16.14 36.98
N VAL A 915 20.98 -15.59 36.11
CA VAL A 915 20.70 -14.35 35.38
C VAL A 915 20.71 -14.60 33.87
N ARG A 916 19.85 -13.91 33.13
CA ARG A 916 19.84 -13.89 31.66
C ARG A 916 19.49 -12.51 31.12
N VAL A 917 19.80 -12.28 29.84
CA VAL A 917 19.34 -11.12 29.07
C VAL A 917 18.54 -11.66 27.89
N VAL A 918 17.24 -11.38 27.87
CA VAL A 918 16.32 -11.81 26.80
C VAL A 918 16.48 -10.82 25.63
N PRO A 919 16.77 -11.26 24.40
CA PRO A 919 16.99 -10.36 23.25
C PRO A 919 15.71 -9.69 22.72
N ASN A 920 14.56 -9.91 23.37
CA ASN A 920 13.30 -9.28 23.00
C ASN A 920 13.27 -7.84 23.56
N GLU A 921 13.14 -6.84 22.67
CA GLU A 921 13.19 -5.42 23.08
C GLU A 921 12.03 -4.99 23.98
N PHE A 922 10.85 -5.59 23.88
CA PHE A 922 9.78 -5.37 24.85
C PHE A 922 10.22 -5.80 26.26
N VAL A 923 10.78 -7.00 26.43
CA VAL A 923 11.27 -7.48 27.74
C VAL A 923 12.40 -6.62 28.28
N ARG A 924 13.32 -6.17 27.42
CA ARG A 924 14.41 -5.27 27.80
C ARG A 924 13.87 -3.90 28.20
N GLY A 925 12.93 -3.36 27.44
CA GLY A 925 12.20 -2.13 27.76
C GLY A 925 11.52 -2.20 29.14
N VAL A 926 10.84 -3.31 29.44
CA VAL A 926 10.23 -3.55 30.75
C VAL A 926 11.28 -3.49 31.86
N CYS A 927 12.41 -4.18 31.70
CA CYS A 927 13.48 -4.15 32.71
C CYS A 927 14.11 -2.75 32.86
N ARG A 928 14.32 -2.02 31.76
CA ARG A 928 14.87 -0.64 31.77
C ARG A 928 13.93 0.32 32.50
N GLN A 929 12.64 0.32 32.15
CA GLN A 929 11.66 1.23 32.73
C GLN A 929 11.29 0.86 34.18
N LEU A 930 11.25 -0.43 34.51
CA LEU A 930 11.09 -0.88 35.91
C LEU A 930 12.29 -0.47 36.78
N GLY A 931 13.48 -0.31 36.18
CA GLY A 931 14.71 0.02 36.89
C GLY A 931 15.33 -1.16 37.64
N GLY A 932 14.86 -2.38 37.40
CA GLY A 932 15.23 -3.60 38.12
C GLY A 932 15.04 -4.87 37.29
N GLY A 933 15.47 -6.00 37.84
CA GLY A 933 15.31 -7.31 37.20
C GLY A 933 13.91 -7.89 37.41
N ILE A 934 13.49 -8.77 36.50
CA ILE A 934 12.25 -9.52 36.63
C ILE A 934 12.55 -11.00 36.90
N ALA A 935 11.91 -11.57 37.92
CA ALA A 935 11.97 -13.00 38.20
C ALA A 935 11.16 -13.73 37.12
N LEU A 936 11.78 -14.69 36.43
CA LEU A 936 11.28 -15.29 35.21
C LEU A 936 11.28 -16.82 35.29
N THR A 937 10.18 -17.43 34.86
CA THR A 937 10.03 -18.87 34.68
C THR A 937 9.19 -19.17 33.45
N SER A 938 9.22 -20.38 32.90
CA SER A 938 8.37 -20.74 31.77
C SER A 938 6.88 -20.71 32.14
N ALA A 939 6.03 -20.34 31.19
CA ALA A 939 4.60 -20.16 31.37
C ALA A 939 3.82 -21.47 31.32
N ASN A 940 4.09 -22.37 32.26
CA ASN A 940 3.41 -23.66 32.40
C ASN A 940 3.42 -24.06 33.87
N ARG A 941 2.54 -24.97 34.32
CA ARG A 941 2.69 -25.57 35.66
C ARG A 941 3.98 -26.38 35.72
N SER A 942 4.58 -26.52 36.91
CA SER A 942 5.81 -27.27 37.11
C SER A 942 5.68 -28.71 36.56
N GLY A 943 6.51 -29.06 35.57
CA GLY A 943 6.46 -30.36 34.88
C GLY A 943 5.46 -30.47 33.73
N GLY A 944 4.69 -29.42 33.43
CA GLY A 944 3.77 -29.36 32.28
C GLY A 944 4.49 -29.13 30.94
N GLU A 945 3.74 -29.12 29.85
CA GLU A 945 4.26 -28.89 28.50
C GLU A 945 4.85 -27.49 28.32
N SER A 946 5.73 -27.34 27.33
CA SER A 946 6.37 -26.08 26.98
C SER A 946 5.43 -25.17 26.20
N SER A 947 5.46 -23.88 26.50
CA SER A 947 4.57 -22.89 25.88
C SER A 947 5.30 -22.07 24.82
N LEU A 948 4.91 -22.27 23.56
CA LEU A 948 5.48 -21.58 22.40
C LEU A 948 4.58 -20.45 21.90
N CYS A 949 3.31 -20.43 22.27
CA CYS A 949 2.37 -19.33 22.03
C CYS A 949 1.49 -19.09 23.25
N VAL A 950 0.80 -17.95 23.31
CA VAL A 950 -0.06 -17.58 24.45
C VAL A 950 -1.19 -18.58 24.72
N HIS A 951 -1.61 -19.33 23.69
CA HIS A 951 -2.72 -20.28 23.79
C HIS A 951 -2.33 -21.56 24.54
N ASP A 952 -1.03 -21.88 24.62
CA ASP A 952 -0.51 -23.09 25.26
C ASP A 952 -0.64 -23.07 26.80
N PHE A 953 -0.99 -21.92 27.38
CA PHE A 953 -1.09 -21.72 28.84
C PHE A 953 -2.31 -20.90 29.24
N ARG A 954 -3.38 -21.00 28.46
CA ARG A 954 -4.63 -20.24 28.65
C ARG A 954 -5.22 -20.41 30.05
N GLU A 955 -5.03 -21.58 30.66
CA GLU A 955 -5.47 -21.89 32.02
C GLU A 955 -4.79 -21.05 33.11
N LEU A 956 -3.64 -20.44 32.80
CA LEU A 956 -2.88 -19.59 33.71
C LEU A 956 -3.25 -18.11 33.61
N TRP A 957 -3.97 -17.68 32.57
CA TRP A 957 -4.26 -16.26 32.31
C TRP A 957 -5.02 -15.58 33.45
N GLN A 958 -5.92 -16.30 34.12
CA GLN A 958 -6.69 -15.80 35.27
C GLN A 958 -5.83 -15.38 36.47
N TYR A 959 -4.56 -15.80 36.51
CA TYR A 959 -3.60 -15.46 37.56
C TYR A 959 -2.59 -14.39 37.11
N CYS A 960 -2.71 -13.88 35.88
CA CYS A 960 -1.86 -12.84 35.34
C CYS A 960 -2.59 -11.49 35.36
N GLY A 961 -1.92 -10.42 35.78
CA GLY A 961 -2.43 -9.06 35.64
C GLY A 961 -2.48 -8.61 34.17
N ALA A 962 -1.60 -9.16 33.33
CA ALA A 962 -1.63 -9.02 31.87
C ALA A 962 -0.85 -10.16 31.18
N VAL A 963 -1.23 -10.47 29.94
CA VAL A 963 -0.51 -11.39 29.03
C VAL A 963 -0.04 -10.58 27.83
N PHE A 964 1.23 -10.70 27.48
CA PHE A 964 1.86 -10.00 26.35
C PHE A 964 2.21 -11.00 25.26
N ASP A 965 1.70 -10.82 24.04
CA ASP A 965 1.80 -11.76 22.90
C ASP A 965 2.71 -11.22 21.79
N SER A 966 3.71 -12.00 21.37
CA SER A 966 4.52 -11.79 20.17
C SER A 966 4.30 -12.85 19.09
N GLY A 967 3.19 -13.59 19.15
CA GLY A 967 2.94 -14.75 18.32
C GLY A 967 3.74 -15.99 18.78
N ARG A 968 3.92 -16.94 17.86
CA ARG A 968 4.61 -18.21 18.15
C ARG A 968 6.14 -18.03 18.14
N ILE A 969 6.82 -18.54 19.16
CA ILE A 969 8.29 -18.48 19.27
C ILE A 969 8.94 -19.44 18.25
N PRO A 970 9.81 -18.95 17.34
CA PRO A 970 10.34 -19.73 16.23
C PRO A 970 11.59 -20.55 16.62
N VAL A 971 11.43 -21.54 17.51
CA VAL A 971 12.52 -22.44 17.93
C VAL A 971 12.33 -23.86 17.39
N ALA A 972 13.43 -24.52 17.02
CA ALA A 972 13.46 -25.92 16.61
C ALA A 972 13.34 -26.84 17.84
N GLY A 973 12.13 -26.95 18.40
CA GLY A 973 11.81 -27.86 19.51
C GLY A 973 11.18 -27.17 20.73
N ASN A 974 11.05 -27.92 21.82
CA ASN A 974 10.32 -27.50 23.03
C ASN A 974 11.25 -27.24 24.24
N ALA A 975 12.55 -27.10 24.00
CA ALA A 975 13.55 -26.93 25.06
C ALA A 975 13.59 -25.48 25.59
N GLY A 976 13.83 -25.33 26.90
CA GLY A 976 14.07 -24.01 27.51
C GLY A 976 15.51 -23.53 27.35
N SER A 977 15.87 -22.43 28.03
CA SER A 977 17.24 -21.91 28.04
C SER A 977 18.26 -22.92 28.59
N THR A 978 19.48 -22.87 28.08
CA THR A 978 20.61 -23.62 28.65
C THR A 978 21.04 -22.97 29.96
N VAL A 979 21.19 -23.74 31.04
CA VAL A 979 21.64 -23.24 32.34
C VAL A 979 23.10 -23.63 32.56
N LEU A 980 23.97 -22.64 32.74
CA LEU A 980 25.40 -22.80 32.93
C LEU A 980 25.81 -22.35 34.33
N ASP A 981 26.50 -23.21 35.08
CA ASP A 981 27.12 -22.86 36.36
C ASP A 981 28.53 -22.34 36.13
N LEU A 982 28.72 -21.04 36.42
CA LEU A 982 29.99 -20.32 36.29
C LEU A 982 30.58 -19.93 37.65
N THR A 983 30.04 -20.48 38.75
CA THR A 983 30.38 -20.05 40.12
C THR A 983 31.84 -20.30 40.49
N SER A 984 32.44 -21.39 39.97
CA SER A 984 33.86 -21.74 40.10
C SER A 984 34.80 -20.67 39.52
N LEU A 985 34.36 -19.95 38.48
CA LEU A 985 35.15 -18.87 37.85
C LEU A 985 35.16 -17.61 38.72
N ALA A 986 34.06 -17.35 39.44
CA ALA A 986 33.88 -16.14 40.23
C ALA A 986 34.57 -16.18 41.61
N GLN A 987 34.95 -17.36 42.12
CA GLN A 987 35.49 -17.55 43.49
C GLN A 987 37.03 -17.51 43.61
N GLN A 988 37.75 -17.06 42.58
CA GLN A 988 39.19 -17.28 42.43
C GLN A 988 40.14 -16.36 43.26
N GLN A 989 39.89 -16.16 44.57
CA GLN A 989 40.83 -15.41 45.43
C GLN A 989 41.22 -16.04 46.79
N GLN A 990 40.85 -17.29 47.12
CA GLN A 990 41.19 -17.89 48.43
C GLN A 990 42.09 -19.14 48.43
N GLN A 991 42.55 -19.64 47.28
CA GLN A 991 43.51 -20.76 47.26
C GLN A 991 44.68 -20.47 46.30
N GLN A 992 45.62 -19.65 46.75
CA GLN A 992 47.02 -19.75 46.30
C GLN A 992 47.73 -20.72 47.26
N GLY A 993 47.54 -22.02 47.02
CA GLY A 993 48.24 -23.13 47.67
C GLY A 993 48.27 -24.31 46.70
N GLU A 994 49.42 -24.97 46.59
CA GLU A 994 49.73 -25.99 45.58
C GLU A 994 48.63 -27.04 45.40
N GLY A 995 48.01 -27.03 44.21
CA GLY A 995 46.91 -27.91 43.82
C GLY A 995 45.80 -27.17 43.09
N ALA A 996 46.10 -26.48 41.98
CA ALA A 996 45.10 -25.71 41.23
C ALA A 996 43.99 -26.63 40.70
N ALA A 997 42.78 -26.50 41.26
CA ALA A 997 41.59 -27.12 40.70
C ALA A 997 41.36 -26.64 39.26
N ALA A 998 40.89 -27.53 38.39
CA ALA A 998 40.57 -27.20 37.01
C ALA A 998 39.57 -26.04 36.93
N VAL A 999 39.95 -24.96 36.25
CA VAL A 999 39.07 -23.81 35.96
C VAL A 999 38.10 -24.23 34.85
N GLY A 1000 36.82 -24.28 35.18
CA GLY A 1000 35.82 -24.83 34.28
C GLY A 1000 34.40 -24.43 34.65
N PHE A 1001 33.44 -24.86 33.84
CA PHE A 1001 32.00 -24.59 33.97
C PHE A 1001 31.20 -25.89 33.97
N ARG A 1002 29.97 -25.88 34.49
CA ARG A 1002 29.04 -27.02 34.40
C ARG A 1002 27.79 -26.67 33.60
N VAL A 1003 27.27 -27.62 32.83
CA VAL A 1003 25.94 -27.51 32.22
C VAL A 1003 24.94 -28.10 33.21
N VAL A 1004 24.24 -27.24 33.95
CA VAL A 1004 23.23 -27.66 34.95
C VAL A 1004 21.96 -28.16 34.27
N ARG A 1005 21.61 -27.55 33.14
CA ARG A 1005 20.49 -27.98 32.30
C ARG A 1005 20.81 -27.73 30.83
N ALA A 1006 20.79 -28.79 30.03
CA ALA A 1006 20.84 -28.67 28.58
C ALA A 1006 19.55 -28.01 28.05
N GLY A 1007 19.71 -26.99 27.22
CA GLY A 1007 18.63 -26.25 26.56
C GLY A 1007 18.97 -25.93 25.12
N VAL A 1008 18.29 -24.94 24.54
CA VAL A 1008 18.40 -24.57 23.10
C VAL A 1008 19.85 -24.30 22.65
N ALA A 1009 20.71 -23.78 23.54
CA ALA A 1009 22.09 -23.43 23.21
C ALA A 1009 23.14 -24.32 23.91
N ALA A 1010 22.80 -25.56 24.28
CA ALA A 1010 23.73 -26.42 25.03
C ALA A 1010 25.04 -26.67 24.27
N GLU A 1011 24.95 -27.10 23.02
CA GLU A 1011 26.11 -27.42 22.19
C GLU A 1011 26.93 -26.17 21.87
N SER A 1012 26.27 -25.11 21.40
CA SER A 1012 26.93 -23.85 21.02
C SER A 1012 27.59 -23.14 22.20
N ALA A 1013 26.97 -23.16 23.40
CA ALA A 1013 27.58 -22.56 24.58
C ALA A 1013 28.78 -23.37 25.10
N VAL A 1014 28.71 -24.71 25.06
CA VAL A 1014 29.85 -25.57 25.42
C VAL A 1014 31.01 -25.34 24.46
N GLU A 1015 30.73 -25.28 23.16
CA GLU A 1015 31.73 -25.00 22.13
C GLU A 1015 32.38 -23.63 22.33
N LEU A 1016 31.58 -22.58 22.54
CA LEU A 1016 32.06 -21.22 22.80
C LEU A 1016 32.99 -21.19 24.03
N LEU A 1017 32.56 -21.77 25.15
CA LEU A 1017 33.33 -21.70 26.41
C LEU A 1017 34.62 -22.52 26.35
N THR A 1018 34.60 -23.67 25.67
CA THR A 1018 35.79 -24.52 25.52
C THR A 1018 36.77 -23.98 24.49
N LYS A 1019 36.29 -23.54 23.32
CA LYS A 1019 37.16 -23.12 22.20
C LYS A 1019 37.61 -21.66 22.30
N ALA A 1020 36.71 -20.74 22.62
CA ALA A 1020 37.01 -19.30 22.64
C ALA A 1020 37.57 -18.83 23.98
N PHE A 1021 37.16 -19.46 25.09
CA PHE A 1021 37.59 -19.08 26.44
C PHE A 1021 38.49 -20.12 27.14
N GLY A 1022 38.75 -21.27 26.50
CA GLY A 1022 39.67 -22.29 27.03
C GLY A 1022 39.20 -22.97 28.33
N LEU A 1023 37.91 -22.87 28.66
CA LEU A 1023 37.36 -23.39 29.92
C LEU A 1023 37.08 -24.88 29.82
N GLN A 1024 37.31 -25.62 30.91
CA GLN A 1024 37.00 -27.05 30.95
C GLN A 1024 35.53 -27.29 31.30
N LEU A 1025 34.88 -28.22 30.59
CA LEU A 1025 33.56 -28.72 31.01
C LEU A 1025 33.75 -29.67 32.19
N LEU A 1026 33.27 -29.24 33.36
CA LEU A 1026 33.29 -30.03 34.58
C LEU A 1026 32.09 -31.00 34.58
N GLN A 1027 32.27 -32.19 35.16
CA GLN A 1027 31.21 -33.19 35.31
C GLN A 1027 30.24 -32.86 36.43
#